data_AF-A0A1I8IUR5-F1
#
_entry.id   AF-A0A1I8IUR5-F1
#
_cell.length_a   1.000
_cell.length_b   1.000
_cell.length_c   1.000
_cell.angle_alpha   90.00
_cell.angle_beta   90.00
_cell.angle_gamma   90.00
#
_symmetry.space_group_name_H-M   'P 1'
#
loop_
_entity.id
_entity.type
_entity.pdbx_description
1 polymer ?
#
loop_
_entity_poly.entity_id
_entity_poly.type
_entity_poly.pdbx_seq_one_letter_code
_entity_poly.pdbx_strand_id
1 'polypeptide(L)'
;MVVRDVPNQIDFIPDLRTDYRAKHQYDYLIYNATRVGEMERMPNIKRQFFGPPSPGISEPYQPVYFTRPYFDCGRSNKWIVSAVAPVIDFMVRYSIETKLRRPQYVAITVTDLDFLRIDFDPCDRSVDSPDRTYFSGVARCRSTTLCEPLPGHGYQRGGYVCHCRPGYRYPYWQNGPFLGRDIEQASEAEADQFECIPVEWKLQRLTERGITPNSKRRRRRKRSLDETKELVHLMHLYNASAMAELRSKVAEHDRRDRELKRAQKAGSYGLGSLVKGLLSRAARSISTPADMGGQNVHYLGRLATFDADRFKAATQLISFTASVTPENCAAKTPQQLELPGEAGYGADTSFQVQARSALRLAHFLSAFSQNVNPDEVYGPFYSDKHLNRDQLFGEAFANVMSDGWIRSAGIYYDREAFWDPLLKRRIEYFGPTAFKLASDDTGDQKQRQLSFVAEDAAGWPLERAYFERDWFRILKQRWASNTYGLETFVNKPYVRTDLNGTGSKPFQRYPLYYRAPRFADMYWSKPYFDCNRNRDPNSRHVNDWVITVAAPFFGYSEQRSLQFLGVTAVTVRLDKLDINQCPGNFYEANYFKNSAPCHFESSYNYKCECRQGFEYPYNDISIWFFAGGTVSSQYERAQRNETNYYRMLKCREGAGSTLLPSRGSILVAMLVGVLVANLSRD
;
A
#
# COMPACT_ATOMS: atom_id res chain seq x y z
N MET A 1 21.50 26.81 -8.08
CA MET A 1 20.26 27.61 -8.00
C MET A 1 19.94 27.78 -6.53
N VAL A 2 20.04 29.01 -6.01
CA VAL A 2 19.75 29.33 -4.61
C VAL A 2 18.27 29.01 -4.38
N VAL A 3 17.98 27.99 -3.57
CA VAL A 3 16.64 27.78 -3.03
C VAL A 3 16.37 29.03 -2.19
N ARG A 4 15.60 29.98 -2.74
CA ARG A 4 15.17 31.15 -1.99
C ARG A 4 14.24 30.63 -0.90
N ASP A 5 14.78 30.56 0.31
CA ASP A 5 14.03 30.39 1.55
C ASP A 5 13.07 31.57 1.67
N VAL A 6 11.81 31.34 1.27
CA VAL A 6 10.73 32.05 1.94
C VAL A 6 10.60 31.34 3.29
N PRO A 7 10.82 32.03 4.42
CA PRO A 7 10.42 31.48 5.70
C PRO A 7 8.90 31.35 5.61
N ASN A 8 8.41 30.16 5.27
CA ASN A 8 6.99 29.89 5.33
C ASN A 8 6.61 30.07 6.81
N GLN A 9 6.04 31.23 7.13
CA GLN A 9 5.33 31.45 8.38
C GLN A 9 4.34 30.31 8.51
N ILE A 10 4.60 29.43 9.46
CA ILE A 10 3.81 28.23 9.66
C ILE A 10 2.54 28.64 10.40
N ASP A 11 1.60 29.25 9.68
CA ASP A 11 0.31 29.63 10.23
C ASP A 11 -0.65 28.44 10.18
N PHE A 12 -0.60 27.59 11.20
CA PHE A 12 -1.54 26.48 11.39
C PHE A 12 -2.96 26.92 11.76
N ILE A 13 -3.15 28.22 12.04
CA ILE A 13 -4.41 28.77 12.55
C ILE A 13 -5.22 29.35 11.38
N PRO A 14 -6.44 28.83 11.12
CA PRO A 14 -7.29 29.28 10.02
C PRO A 14 -7.67 30.76 10.07
N ASP A 15 -7.68 31.38 11.25
CA ASP A 15 -8.16 32.76 11.45
C ASP A 15 -7.17 33.84 10.94
N LEU A 16 -5.90 33.47 10.71
CA LEU A 16 -4.91 34.33 10.07
C LEU A 16 -4.94 34.21 8.53
N ARG A 17 -5.62 33.18 8.03
CA ARG A 17 -5.79 32.91 6.60
C ARG A 17 -7.15 33.47 6.20
N THR A 18 -7.26 34.17 5.08
CA THR A 18 -8.54 34.63 4.53
C THR A 18 -9.37 33.46 3.97
N ASP A 19 -9.45 32.35 4.70
CA ASP A 19 -10.12 31.11 4.37
C ASP A 19 -11.44 30.97 5.13
N TYR A 20 -12.42 30.32 4.50
CA TYR A 20 -13.72 30.11 5.10
C TYR A 20 -13.63 29.16 6.31
N ARG A 21 -13.99 29.64 7.51
CA ARG A 21 -13.87 28.90 8.79
C ARG A 21 -14.50 27.50 8.76
N ALA A 22 -15.55 27.27 7.98
CA ALA A 22 -16.21 25.96 7.93
C ALA A 22 -15.33 24.85 7.30
N LYS A 23 -14.28 25.18 6.53
CA LYS A 23 -13.36 24.19 5.95
C LYS A 23 -12.60 23.37 7.02
N HIS A 24 -12.45 23.94 8.21
CA HIS A 24 -11.68 23.36 9.31
C HIS A 24 -12.58 22.89 10.46
N GLN A 25 -13.90 22.94 10.31
CA GLN A 25 -14.86 22.55 11.34
C GLN A 25 -15.39 21.15 11.06
N TYR A 26 -15.32 20.31 12.09
CA TYR A 26 -15.82 18.95 12.05
C TYR A 26 -16.85 18.75 13.15
N ASP A 27 -17.98 18.17 12.78
CA ASP A 27 -19.02 17.78 13.70
C ASP A 27 -18.76 16.34 14.16
N TYR A 28 -18.76 16.12 15.47
CA TYR A 28 -18.82 14.77 16.00
C TYR A 28 -19.98 14.57 16.99
N LEU A 29 -20.53 13.36 16.92
CA LEU A 29 -21.62 12.89 17.75
C LEU A 29 -21.17 11.65 18.53
N ILE A 30 -21.45 11.59 19.83
CA ILE A 30 -21.19 10.40 20.65
C ILE A 30 -22.51 9.85 21.20
N TYR A 31 -22.75 8.57 20.95
CA TYR A 31 -23.89 7.81 21.47
C TYR A 31 -23.40 6.77 22.47
N ASN A 32 -23.98 6.75 23.67
CA ASN A 32 -23.66 5.73 24.67
C ASN A 32 -24.68 4.60 24.63
N ALA A 33 -24.26 3.43 25.09
CA ALA A 33 -25.14 2.32 25.38
C ALA A 33 -25.76 2.50 26.78
N THR A 34 -27.07 2.32 26.90
CA THR A 34 -27.74 2.22 28.21
C THR A 34 -27.50 0.84 28.81
N ARG A 35 -27.63 -0.20 27.98
CA ARG A 35 -27.45 -1.62 28.31
C ARG A 35 -26.93 -2.35 27.07
N VAL A 36 -26.48 -3.59 27.27
CA VAL A 36 -26.10 -4.46 26.16
C VAL A 36 -27.30 -4.65 25.24
N GLY A 37 -27.16 -4.36 23.95
CA GLY A 37 -28.27 -4.43 22.99
C GLY A 37 -29.13 -3.16 22.86
N GLU A 38 -28.90 -2.14 23.69
CA GLU A 38 -29.73 -0.94 23.73
C GLU A 38 -28.88 0.34 23.64
N MET A 39 -29.09 1.08 22.54
CA MET A 39 -28.42 2.35 22.26
C MET A 39 -29.32 3.54 22.63
N GLU A 40 -28.72 4.63 23.13
CA GLU A 40 -29.44 5.87 23.36
C GLU A 40 -29.91 6.52 22.05
N ARG A 41 -31.13 7.06 22.07
CA ARG A 41 -31.77 7.68 20.89
C ARG A 41 -31.16 9.03 20.50
N MET A 42 -30.62 9.77 21.46
CA MET A 42 -30.01 11.09 21.23
C MET A 42 -28.51 11.03 21.50
N PRO A 43 -27.70 11.79 20.75
CA PRO A 43 -26.28 11.88 21.05
C PRO A 43 -26.09 12.62 22.37
N ASN A 44 -25.28 12.06 23.26
CA ASN A 44 -24.92 12.72 24.53
C ASN A 44 -24.08 13.96 24.31
N ILE A 45 -23.24 13.91 23.27
CA ILE A 45 -22.29 14.96 22.95
C ILE A 45 -22.46 15.27 21.48
N LYS A 46 -22.93 16.50 21.19
CA LYS A 46 -22.80 17.14 19.89
C LYS A 46 -21.81 18.28 20.03
N ARG A 47 -20.65 18.17 19.40
CA ARG A 47 -19.62 19.20 19.44
C ARG A 47 -19.04 19.42 18.04
N GLN A 48 -18.70 20.67 17.80
CA GLN A 48 -17.88 21.06 16.67
C GLN A 48 -16.47 21.29 17.19
N PHE A 49 -15.48 20.77 16.49
CA PHE A 49 -14.08 21.07 16.80
C PHE A 49 -13.35 21.50 15.54
N PHE A 50 -12.23 22.19 15.73
CA PHE A 50 -11.37 22.58 14.62
C PHE A 50 -10.25 21.58 14.44
N GLY A 51 -10.01 21.19 13.20
CA GLY A 51 -8.92 20.32 12.84
C GLY A 51 -8.20 20.79 11.56
N PRO A 52 -7.00 20.23 11.30
CA PRO A 52 -6.40 20.34 9.98
C PRO A 52 -7.37 19.85 8.90
N PRO A 53 -7.27 20.37 7.66
CA PRO A 53 -8.06 19.87 6.55
C PRO A 53 -7.88 18.36 6.39
N SER A 54 -8.95 17.67 5.99
CA SER A 54 -8.95 16.22 5.83
C SER A 54 -7.90 15.79 4.80
N PRO A 55 -7.17 14.68 5.05
CA PRO A 55 -6.19 14.17 4.10
C PRO A 55 -6.89 13.81 2.78
N GLY A 56 -6.58 14.55 1.72
CA GLY A 56 -7.20 14.43 0.40
C GLY A 56 -7.65 15.76 -0.22
N ILE A 57 -7.67 16.85 0.56
CA ILE A 57 -7.86 18.20 0.01
C ILE A 57 -6.49 18.71 -0.46
N SER A 58 -6.35 18.92 -1.77
CA SER A 58 -5.12 19.44 -2.38
C SER A 58 -4.97 20.93 -2.08
N GLU A 59 -4.41 21.27 -0.91
CA GLU A 59 -4.04 22.63 -0.55
C GLU A 59 -2.51 22.84 -0.66
N PRO A 60 -2.04 24.06 -0.98
CA PRO A 60 -0.61 24.37 -1.03
C PRO A 60 0.08 24.23 0.33
N TYR A 61 -0.69 24.22 1.43
CA TYR A 61 -0.20 24.00 2.79
C TYR A 61 -0.75 22.68 3.32
N GLN A 62 0.12 21.68 3.46
CA GLN A 62 -0.24 20.40 4.06
C GLN A 62 -0.38 20.55 5.58
N PRO A 63 -1.28 19.79 6.23
CA PRO A 63 -1.46 19.83 7.68
C PRO A 63 -0.28 19.26 8.47
N VAL A 64 0.62 18.57 7.78
CA VAL A 64 1.85 17.99 8.31
C VAL A 64 3.03 18.71 7.67
N TYR A 65 3.93 19.20 8.49
CA TYR A 65 5.21 19.75 8.07
C TYR A 65 6.30 18.68 8.18
N PHE A 66 7.07 18.50 7.11
CA PHE A 66 8.27 17.65 7.14
C PHE A 66 9.51 18.52 7.32
N THR A 67 10.36 18.16 8.29
CA THR A 67 11.65 18.84 8.49
C THR A 67 12.62 18.56 7.34
N ARG A 68 13.68 19.37 7.23
CA ARG A 68 14.85 18.97 6.41
C ARG A 68 15.50 17.74 7.06
N PRO A 69 16.01 16.76 6.29
CA PRO A 69 16.71 15.61 6.84
C PRO A 69 17.89 16.05 7.71
N TYR A 70 18.02 15.47 8.91
CA TYR A 70 19.11 15.76 9.82
C TYR A 70 19.60 14.49 10.53
N PHE A 71 20.84 14.51 10.99
CA PHE A 71 21.40 13.42 11.77
C PHE A 71 21.22 13.69 13.26
N ASP A 72 20.53 12.79 13.97
CA ASP A 72 20.23 12.93 15.38
C ASP A 72 21.34 12.31 16.26
N CYS A 73 22.35 13.13 16.56
CA CYS A 73 23.49 12.76 17.40
C CYS A 73 23.09 12.57 18.88
N GLY A 74 23.50 11.45 19.47
CA GLY A 74 23.40 11.21 20.91
C GLY A 74 22.08 10.58 21.37
N ARG A 75 21.08 10.48 20.49
CA ARG A 75 19.80 9.81 20.78
C ARG A 75 19.58 8.63 19.84
N SER A 76 19.12 8.84 18.61
CA SER A 76 18.93 7.75 17.64
C SER A 76 20.19 7.38 16.86
N ASN A 77 21.16 8.30 16.74
CA ASN A 77 22.38 8.16 15.92
C ASN A 77 22.06 7.72 14.48
N LYS A 78 21.00 8.28 13.91
CA LYS A 78 20.50 7.99 12.57
C LYS A 78 20.14 9.27 11.83
N TRP A 79 20.13 9.17 10.50
CA TRP A 79 19.48 10.16 9.65
C TRP A 79 17.98 10.04 9.80
N ILE A 80 17.33 11.13 10.16
CA ILE A 80 15.88 11.18 10.36
C ILE A 80 15.26 12.35 9.61
N VAL A 81 13.98 12.17 9.29
CA VAL A 81 13.08 13.25 8.91
C VAL A 81 11.89 13.23 9.86
N SER A 82 11.48 14.39 10.35
CA SER A 82 10.41 14.49 11.34
C SER A 82 9.14 14.99 10.66
N ALA A 83 8.04 14.26 10.85
CA ALA A 83 6.70 14.70 10.50
C ALA A 83 6.08 15.41 11.72
N VAL A 84 5.72 16.67 11.54
CA VAL A 84 5.22 17.56 12.61
C VAL A 84 3.79 17.98 12.29
N ALA A 85 2.86 17.74 13.21
CA ALA A 85 1.49 18.21 13.10
C ALA A 85 1.05 18.97 14.36
N PRO A 86 0.27 20.04 14.24
CA PRO A 86 -0.18 20.83 15.37
C PRO A 86 -1.29 20.13 16.15
N VAL A 87 -1.33 20.37 17.46
CA VAL A 87 -2.44 20.04 18.34
C VAL A 87 -3.18 21.34 18.64
N ILE A 88 -4.47 21.37 18.32
CA ILE A 88 -5.33 22.54 18.46
C ILE A 88 -6.31 22.26 19.61
N ASP A 89 -6.44 23.21 20.54
CA ASP A 89 -7.45 23.19 21.60
C ASP A 89 -8.14 24.56 21.69
N PHE A 90 -9.28 24.62 22.36
CA PHE A 90 -9.94 25.87 22.74
C PHE A 90 -9.61 26.20 24.19
N MET A 91 -8.92 27.31 24.43
CA MET A 91 -8.42 27.69 25.76
C MET A 91 -9.50 28.07 26.82
N VAL A 92 -10.79 27.79 26.59
CA VAL A 92 -11.80 27.85 27.67
C VAL A 92 -12.69 26.60 27.66
N ARG A 93 -12.11 25.49 28.14
CA ARG A 93 -12.75 24.15 28.20
C ARG A 93 -14.08 24.12 28.97
N TYR A 94 -14.29 25.08 29.88
CA TYR A 94 -15.44 25.13 30.80
C TYR A 94 -16.41 26.30 30.59
N SER A 95 -16.20 27.16 29.59
CA SER A 95 -17.18 28.24 29.30
C SER A 95 -18.29 27.69 28.41
N ILE A 96 -19.54 27.84 28.82
CA ILE A 96 -20.73 27.43 28.05
C ILE A 96 -20.87 28.26 26.75
N GLU A 97 -20.25 29.44 26.72
CA GLU A 97 -20.22 30.36 25.58
C GLU A 97 -19.23 29.89 24.51
N THR A 98 -19.69 29.04 23.59
CA THR A 98 -18.88 28.54 22.46
C THR A 98 -18.46 29.66 21.48
N LYS A 99 -19.20 30.77 21.44
CA LYS A 99 -18.94 31.92 20.55
C LYS A 99 -17.68 32.71 20.90
N LEU A 100 -17.24 32.66 22.16
CA LEU A 100 -16.02 33.30 22.65
C LEU A 100 -14.76 32.41 22.51
N ARG A 101 -14.94 31.14 22.15
CA ARG A 101 -13.85 30.17 22.05
C ARG A 101 -13.07 30.40 20.75
N ARG A 102 -11.82 30.87 20.87
CA ARG A 102 -10.88 30.91 19.74
C ARG A 102 -10.00 29.66 19.76
N PRO A 103 -9.78 29.00 18.61
CA PRO A 103 -8.84 27.88 18.53
C PRO A 103 -7.44 28.41 18.81
N GLN A 104 -6.68 27.70 19.63
CA GLN A 104 -5.29 28.00 19.93
C GLN A 104 -4.43 26.76 19.71
N TYR A 105 -3.24 27.01 19.19
CA TYR A 105 -2.19 26.02 19.11
C TYR A 105 -1.65 25.74 20.53
N VAL A 106 -1.71 24.48 20.97
CA VAL A 106 -1.32 24.09 22.34
C VAL A 106 -0.11 23.15 22.38
N ALA A 107 0.11 22.35 21.33
CA ALA A 107 1.24 21.43 21.26
C ALA A 107 1.52 21.02 19.81
N ILE A 108 2.57 20.22 19.61
CA ILE A 108 2.86 19.49 18.37
C ILE A 108 2.96 18.01 18.66
N THR A 109 2.48 17.21 17.71
CA THR A 109 2.85 15.82 17.59
C THR A 109 4.00 15.71 16.59
N VAL A 110 5.05 14.98 16.97
CA VAL A 110 6.25 14.77 16.15
C VAL A 110 6.48 13.28 16.02
N THR A 111 6.62 12.82 14.78
CA THR A 111 7.02 11.44 14.46
C THR A 111 8.31 11.47 13.67
N ASP A 112 9.36 10.91 14.25
CA ASP A 112 10.65 10.76 13.58
C ASP A 112 10.65 9.50 12.71
N LEU A 113 11.03 9.68 11.44
CA LEU A 113 11.06 8.64 10.42
C LEU A 113 12.51 8.40 10.00
N ASP A 114 12.86 7.13 9.79
CA ASP A 114 14.19 6.74 9.29
C ASP A 114 14.37 7.22 7.85
N PHE A 115 15.23 8.22 7.65
CA PHE A 115 15.44 8.85 6.34
C PHE A 115 15.95 7.85 5.30
N LEU A 116 16.73 6.84 5.72
CA LEU A 116 17.30 5.87 4.80
C LEU A 116 16.26 4.94 4.16
N ARG A 117 15.02 4.94 4.66
CA ARG A 117 13.91 4.17 4.09
C ARG A 117 13.09 4.96 3.06
N ILE A 118 13.41 6.24 2.84
CA ILE A 118 12.72 7.08 1.88
C ILE A 118 13.33 6.89 0.50
N ASP A 119 12.48 6.69 -0.50
CA ASP A 119 12.91 6.58 -1.89
C ASP A 119 13.13 7.95 -2.51
N PHE A 120 13.92 7.98 -3.59
CA PHE A 120 14.03 9.14 -4.46
C PHE A 120 13.78 8.73 -5.91
N ASP A 121 13.37 9.68 -6.75
CA ASP A 121 13.18 9.46 -8.19
C ASP A 121 14.49 9.76 -8.94
N PRO A 122 15.21 8.73 -9.45
CA PRO A 122 16.45 8.91 -10.20
C PRO A 122 16.21 9.20 -11.69
N CYS A 123 14.98 9.06 -12.18
CA CYS A 123 14.67 9.18 -13.60
C CYS A 123 14.72 10.63 -14.06
N ASP A 124 15.03 10.82 -15.34
CA ASP A 124 15.10 12.15 -15.92
C ASP A 124 13.70 12.76 -16.07
N ARG A 125 13.55 14.00 -15.63
CA ARG A 125 12.29 14.76 -15.64
C ARG A 125 12.55 16.07 -16.36
N SER A 126 11.55 16.57 -17.10
CA SER A 126 11.68 17.86 -17.78
C SER A 126 12.05 18.96 -16.78
N VAL A 127 12.82 19.95 -17.23
CA VAL A 127 13.34 21.04 -16.38
C VAL A 127 12.23 21.76 -15.62
N ASP A 128 11.04 21.87 -16.24
CA ASP A 128 9.87 22.56 -15.69
C ASP A 128 8.90 21.63 -14.93
N SER A 129 9.25 20.34 -14.77
CA SER A 129 8.39 19.41 -14.02
C SER A 129 8.46 19.72 -12.52
N PRO A 130 7.30 19.87 -11.83
CA PRO A 130 7.27 20.01 -10.38
C PRO A 130 7.82 18.78 -9.64
N ASP A 131 7.90 17.63 -10.33
CA ASP A 131 8.41 16.37 -9.80
C ASP A 131 9.93 16.25 -9.91
N ARG A 132 10.61 17.23 -10.52
CA ARG A 132 12.06 17.20 -10.66
C ARG A 132 12.72 17.40 -9.29
N THR A 133 13.43 16.36 -8.85
CA THR A 133 14.18 16.36 -7.60
C THR A 133 15.68 16.60 -7.85
N TYR A 134 16.44 16.77 -6.77
CA TYR A 134 17.91 16.88 -6.84
C TYR A 134 18.56 15.66 -7.51
N PHE A 135 17.95 14.48 -7.39
CA PHE A 135 18.46 13.22 -7.94
C PHE A 135 17.85 12.86 -9.30
N SER A 136 17.01 13.71 -9.89
CA SER A 136 16.46 13.43 -11.23
C SER A 136 17.56 13.43 -12.29
N GLY A 137 17.59 12.39 -13.13
CA GLY A 137 18.55 12.21 -14.22
C GLY A 137 19.83 11.46 -13.83
N VAL A 138 19.92 10.90 -12.61
CA VAL A 138 21.07 10.08 -12.19
C VAL A 138 20.98 8.62 -12.62
N ALA A 139 19.82 8.18 -13.12
CA ALA A 139 19.61 6.82 -13.61
C ALA A 139 20.50 6.53 -14.82
N ARG A 140 21.24 5.42 -14.78
CA ARG A 140 22.11 4.95 -15.88
C ARG A 140 21.36 4.21 -17.00
N CYS A 141 20.07 4.53 -17.23
CA CYS A 141 19.30 3.95 -18.33
C CYS A 141 19.87 4.42 -19.69
N ARG A 142 19.91 3.50 -20.67
CA ARG A 142 20.39 3.77 -22.04
C ARG A 142 19.33 4.49 -22.87
N SER A 143 19.74 5.10 -23.99
CA SER A 143 18.84 5.82 -24.90
C SER A 143 17.80 4.93 -25.58
N THR A 144 18.05 3.62 -25.67
CA THR A 144 17.11 2.59 -26.16
C THR A 144 16.10 2.16 -25.08
N THR A 145 16.27 2.64 -23.84
CA THR A 145 15.46 2.29 -22.67
C THR A 145 14.77 3.52 -22.06
N LEU A 146 13.77 3.28 -21.22
CA LEU A 146 12.96 4.27 -20.53
C LEU A 146 12.95 3.96 -19.03
N CYS A 147 13.21 4.98 -18.21
CA CYS A 147 13.36 4.85 -16.76
C CYS A 147 12.03 4.95 -16.03
N GLU A 148 11.80 4.07 -15.06
CA GLU A 148 10.69 4.13 -14.12
C GLU A 148 11.20 3.92 -12.67
N PRO A 149 10.86 4.79 -11.71
CA PRO A 149 11.36 4.71 -10.34
C PRO A 149 10.69 3.58 -9.54
N LEU A 150 11.41 3.05 -8.55
CA LEU A 150 10.96 1.96 -7.68
C LEU A 150 10.74 2.42 -6.22
N PRO A 151 9.50 2.66 -5.74
CA PRO A 151 9.23 2.88 -4.31
C PRO A 151 9.43 1.69 -3.32
N GLY A 152 9.95 1.96 -2.13
CA GLY A 152 10.35 1.03 -1.07
C GLY A 152 11.72 0.39 -1.27
N HIS A 153 12.53 0.93 -2.17
CA HIS A 153 13.94 0.57 -2.31
C HIS A 153 14.80 1.24 -1.21
N GLY A 154 14.33 2.36 -0.68
CA GLY A 154 15.01 3.20 0.29
C GLY A 154 15.98 4.18 -0.38
N TYR A 155 16.77 4.87 0.46
CA TYR A 155 17.67 5.93 0.04
C TYR A 155 18.99 5.35 -0.50
N GLN A 156 18.91 4.63 -1.62
CA GLN A 156 20.04 3.95 -2.27
C GLN A 156 19.92 4.03 -3.80
N ARG A 157 21.06 4.00 -4.51
CA ARG A 157 21.05 3.93 -5.98
C ARG A 157 20.46 2.60 -6.46
N GLY A 158 19.96 2.60 -7.69
CA GLY A 158 19.37 1.41 -8.33
C GLY A 158 17.89 1.19 -8.04
N GLY A 159 17.23 2.13 -7.34
CA GLY A 159 15.78 2.16 -7.12
C GLY A 159 15.00 2.59 -8.37
N TYR A 160 15.30 2.00 -9.52
CA TYR A 160 14.61 2.22 -10.79
C TYR A 160 14.68 0.98 -11.67
N VAL A 161 13.85 0.91 -12.70
CA VAL A 161 13.89 -0.08 -13.78
C VAL A 161 13.98 0.61 -15.12
N CYS A 162 14.70 0.01 -16.07
CA CYS A 162 14.77 0.48 -17.43
C CYS A 162 13.99 -0.46 -18.35
N HIS A 163 12.90 0.02 -18.93
CA HIS A 163 12.09 -0.69 -19.90
C HIS A 163 12.56 -0.40 -21.33
N CYS A 164 12.40 -1.33 -22.28
CA CYS A 164 12.66 -1.01 -23.68
C CYS A 164 11.68 0.04 -24.23
N ARG A 165 12.21 1.01 -24.98
CA ARG A 165 11.37 1.97 -25.71
C ARG A 165 10.59 1.29 -26.84
N PRO A 166 9.44 1.85 -27.26
CA PRO A 166 8.75 1.37 -28.46
C PRO A 166 9.67 1.32 -29.68
N GLY A 167 9.55 0.26 -30.48
CA GLY A 167 10.47 -0.02 -31.61
C GLY A 167 11.78 -0.70 -31.20
N TYR A 168 11.92 -1.08 -29.92
CA TYR A 168 12.99 -1.93 -29.42
C TYR A 168 12.44 -3.12 -28.64
N ARG A 169 13.20 -4.21 -28.57
CA ARG A 169 12.86 -5.43 -27.82
C ARG A 169 13.98 -5.84 -26.87
N TYR A 170 13.63 -6.58 -25.83
CA TYR A 170 14.63 -7.16 -24.94
C TYR A 170 15.50 -8.19 -25.69
N PRO A 171 16.79 -8.28 -25.35
CA PRO A 171 17.66 -9.36 -25.79
C PRO A 171 17.16 -10.75 -25.38
N TYR A 172 17.62 -11.79 -26.07
CA TYR A 172 17.19 -13.16 -25.80
C TYR A 172 17.73 -13.75 -24.48
N TRP A 173 18.72 -13.10 -23.86
CA TRP A 173 19.25 -13.50 -22.56
C TRP A 173 18.59 -12.76 -21.39
N GLN A 174 17.92 -11.64 -21.65
CA GLN A 174 17.29 -10.82 -20.61
C GLN A 174 15.81 -11.17 -20.47
N ASN A 175 15.40 -11.48 -19.25
CA ASN A 175 14.00 -11.73 -18.90
C ASN A 175 13.39 -10.51 -18.21
N GLY A 176 12.59 -9.74 -18.95
CA GLY A 176 11.91 -8.56 -18.43
C GLY A 176 12.78 -7.30 -18.41
N PRO A 177 12.34 -6.24 -17.70
CA PRO A 177 13.06 -4.98 -17.65
C PRO A 177 14.44 -5.12 -16.99
N PHE A 178 15.34 -4.20 -17.33
CA PHE A 178 16.66 -4.14 -16.69
C PHE A 178 16.51 -3.50 -15.31
N LEU A 179 17.00 -4.17 -14.27
CA LEU A 179 16.94 -3.66 -12.90
C LEU A 179 18.04 -2.61 -12.67
N GLY A 180 17.67 -1.47 -12.10
CA GLY A 180 18.61 -0.39 -11.79
C GLY A 180 19.74 -0.83 -10.86
N ARG A 181 19.47 -1.75 -9.92
CA ARG A 181 20.52 -2.35 -9.06
C ARG A 181 21.64 -3.00 -9.87
N ASP A 182 21.29 -3.76 -10.90
CA ASP A 182 22.26 -4.49 -11.73
C ASP A 182 23.05 -3.50 -12.60
N ILE A 183 22.37 -2.49 -13.14
CA ILE A 183 22.99 -1.43 -13.94
C ILE A 183 23.96 -0.59 -13.09
N GLU A 184 23.59 -0.26 -11.85
CA GLU A 184 24.43 0.54 -10.95
C GLU A 184 25.65 -0.24 -10.43
N GLN A 185 25.55 -1.57 -10.32
CA GLN A 185 26.66 -2.44 -9.97
C GLN A 185 27.60 -2.73 -11.15
N ALA A 186 27.08 -2.68 -12.38
CA ALA A 186 27.85 -2.92 -13.59
C ALA A 186 28.92 -1.85 -13.83
N SER A 187 30.10 -2.30 -14.29
CA SER A 187 31.15 -1.42 -14.81
C SER A 187 30.67 -0.65 -16.04
N GLU A 188 31.37 0.40 -16.45
CA GLU A 188 30.99 1.16 -17.65
C GLU A 188 30.99 0.29 -18.92
N ALA A 189 31.90 -0.68 -19.03
CA ALA A 189 31.96 -1.60 -20.16
C ALA A 189 30.81 -2.63 -20.16
N GLU A 190 30.41 -3.13 -18.99
CA GLU A 190 29.27 -4.05 -18.86
C GLU A 190 27.93 -3.31 -19.03
N ALA A 191 27.90 -2.00 -18.77
CA ALA A 191 26.70 -1.19 -18.90
C ALA A 191 26.15 -1.13 -20.34
N ASP A 192 26.94 -1.46 -21.36
CA ASP A 192 26.51 -1.55 -22.76
C ASP A 192 25.62 -2.79 -23.02
N GLN A 193 25.64 -3.79 -22.13
CA GLN A 193 24.80 -4.99 -22.24
C GLN A 193 23.33 -4.73 -21.89
N PHE A 194 23.03 -3.59 -21.25
CA PHE A 194 21.68 -3.19 -20.84
C PHE A 194 20.96 -2.36 -21.92
N GLU A 195 21.30 -2.58 -23.20
CA GLU A 195 20.65 -1.94 -24.34
C GLU A 195 19.58 -2.85 -24.96
N CYS A 196 18.49 -2.23 -25.41
CA CYS A 196 17.46 -2.93 -26.17
C CYS A 196 17.82 -3.00 -27.65
N ILE A 197 17.39 -4.08 -28.31
CA ILE A 197 17.68 -4.35 -29.72
C ILE A 197 16.60 -3.68 -30.58
N PRO A 198 16.94 -2.91 -31.62
CA PRO A 198 15.96 -2.30 -32.51
C PRO A 198 15.18 -3.38 -33.27
N VAL A 199 13.89 -3.11 -33.52
CA VAL A 199 13.02 -4.00 -34.31
C VAL A 199 12.71 -3.34 -35.64
N GLU A 200 12.89 -4.05 -36.75
CA GLU A 200 12.58 -3.51 -38.07
C GLU A 200 11.06 -3.40 -38.27
N TRP A 201 10.60 -2.25 -38.76
CA TRP A 201 9.19 -2.03 -39.09
C TRP A 201 8.77 -2.90 -40.27
N LYS A 202 8.13 -4.05 -40.03
CA LYS A 202 7.27 -4.64 -41.06
C LYS A 202 6.00 -3.81 -41.17
N LEU A 203 5.88 -3.06 -42.26
CA LEU A 203 4.64 -2.42 -42.66
C LEU A 203 3.62 -3.52 -42.96
N GLN A 204 2.77 -3.86 -41.99
CA GLN A 204 1.66 -4.77 -42.26
C GLN A 204 0.67 -3.98 -43.11
N ARG A 205 0.71 -4.22 -44.42
CA ARG A 205 -0.27 -3.69 -45.37
C ARG A 205 -1.63 -4.18 -44.87
N LEU A 206 -2.44 -3.27 -44.31
CA LEU A 206 -3.81 -3.56 -43.89
C LEU A 206 -4.51 -4.17 -45.11
N THR A 207 -4.79 -5.47 -45.09
CA THR A 207 -5.75 -6.02 -46.02
C THR A 207 -7.10 -5.49 -45.57
N GLU A 208 -7.56 -4.43 -46.23
CA GLU A 208 -8.91 -3.90 -46.16
C GLU A 208 -9.89 -5.02 -46.53
N ARG A 209 -10.30 -5.83 -45.55
CA ARG A 209 -11.52 -6.62 -45.64
C ARG A 209 -12.37 -6.23 -44.44
N GLY A 210 -13.18 -5.19 -44.63
CA GLY A 210 -14.19 -4.79 -43.66
C GLY A 210 -14.49 -3.30 -43.52
N ILE A 211 -13.99 -2.42 -44.41
CA ILE A 211 -14.39 -1.01 -44.40
C ILE A 211 -15.29 -0.78 -45.62
N THR A 212 -16.60 -0.76 -45.40
CA THR A 212 -17.53 -0.18 -46.38
C THR A 212 -17.31 1.34 -46.42
N PRO A 213 -17.15 1.95 -47.60
CA PRO A 213 -16.80 3.36 -47.73
C PRO A 213 -18.07 4.19 -47.58
N ASN A 214 -18.50 4.45 -46.35
CA ASN A 214 -19.43 5.55 -46.11
C ASN A 214 -19.29 6.10 -44.68
N SER A 215 -18.25 6.91 -44.47
CA SER A 215 -18.33 7.96 -43.46
C SER A 215 -17.49 9.16 -43.87
N LYS A 216 -18.14 10.32 -43.90
CA LYS A 216 -17.56 11.62 -44.21
C LYS A 216 -16.38 11.89 -43.27
N ARG A 217 -15.26 12.37 -43.83
CA ARG A 217 -14.06 12.85 -43.11
C ARG A 217 -14.47 13.78 -41.96
N ARG A 218 -14.47 13.28 -40.72
CA ARG A 218 -14.43 14.11 -39.51
C ARG A 218 -12.98 14.41 -39.18
N ARG A 219 -12.61 15.69 -39.20
CA ARG A 219 -11.32 16.20 -38.71
C ARG A 219 -11.09 15.70 -37.28
N ARG A 220 -9.92 15.09 -37.03
CA ARG A 220 -9.43 14.76 -35.68
C ARG A 220 -9.44 16.03 -34.83
N ARG A 221 -10.25 16.06 -33.76
CA ARG A 221 -10.11 17.05 -32.68
C ARG A 221 -8.84 16.71 -31.90
N LYS A 222 -7.98 17.71 -31.65
CA LYS A 222 -6.94 17.63 -30.61
C LYS A 222 -7.62 17.30 -29.27
N ARG A 223 -7.09 16.33 -28.53
CA ARG A 223 -7.51 16.04 -27.15
C ARG A 223 -7.37 17.31 -26.30
N SER A 224 -8.31 17.53 -25.39
CA SER A 224 -8.29 18.71 -24.51
C SER A 224 -7.19 18.54 -23.45
N LEU A 225 -6.69 19.67 -22.94
CA LEU A 225 -5.66 19.72 -21.91
C LEU A 225 -6.09 19.05 -20.58
N ASP A 226 -7.40 18.89 -20.35
CA ASP A 226 -7.94 18.31 -19.12
C ASP A 226 -7.96 16.76 -19.15
N GLU A 227 -8.16 16.13 -20.31
CA GLU A 227 -8.04 14.66 -20.44
C GLU A 227 -6.61 14.18 -20.18
N THR A 228 -5.60 14.99 -20.53
CA THR A 228 -4.19 14.72 -20.21
C THR A 228 -3.88 14.85 -18.72
N LYS A 229 -4.56 15.73 -17.99
CA LYS A 229 -4.38 15.86 -16.53
C LYS A 229 -5.00 14.70 -15.77
N GLU A 230 -6.14 14.20 -16.23
CA GLU A 230 -6.80 13.02 -15.66
C GLU A 230 -5.96 11.75 -15.83
N LEU A 231 -5.29 11.62 -16.99
CA LEU A 231 -4.35 10.53 -17.27
C LEU A 231 -3.09 10.58 -16.40
N VAL A 232 -2.56 11.80 -16.15
CA VAL A 232 -1.41 12.02 -15.26
C VAL A 232 -1.79 11.78 -13.80
N HIS A 233 -3.00 12.14 -13.38
CA HIS A 233 -3.51 11.84 -12.04
C HIS A 233 -3.68 10.33 -11.80
N LEU A 234 -4.15 9.58 -12.81
CA LEU A 234 -4.19 8.12 -12.80
C LEU A 234 -2.77 7.51 -12.77
N MET A 235 -1.77 8.14 -13.39
CA MET A 235 -0.35 7.72 -13.31
C MET A 235 0.26 7.92 -11.92
N HIS A 236 -0.14 8.93 -11.15
CA HIS A 236 0.38 9.12 -9.79
C HIS A 236 -0.22 8.10 -8.80
N LEU A 237 -1.47 7.68 -8.99
CA LEU A 237 -2.09 6.60 -8.21
C LEU A 237 -1.46 5.22 -8.54
N TYR A 238 -1.00 5.04 -9.78
CA TYR A 238 -0.31 3.85 -10.29
C TYR A 238 1.07 3.60 -9.67
N ASN A 239 1.82 4.65 -9.32
CA ASN A 239 3.17 4.54 -8.75
C ASN A 239 3.20 3.96 -7.31
N ALA A 240 2.09 3.96 -6.58
CA ALA A 240 2.09 3.53 -5.17
C ALA A 240 1.99 1.99 -5.00
N SER A 241 1.36 1.27 -5.93
CA SER A 241 1.06 -0.17 -5.81
C SER A 241 1.92 -1.10 -6.69
N ALA A 242 2.50 -0.60 -7.79
CA ALA A 242 3.51 -1.30 -8.60
C ALA A 242 4.74 -1.78 -7.77
N MET A 243 4.87 -1.26 -6.56
CA MET A 243 5.98 -1.53 -5.68
C MET A 243 5.84 -2.64 -4.69
N ALA A 244 4.64 -3.14 -4.42
CA ALA A 244 4.49 -4.25 -3.50
C ALA A 244 5.15 -5.55 -4.05
N GLU A 245 5.02 -5.80 -5.35
CA GLU A 245 5.61 -6.96 -6.04
C GLU A 245 7.11 -6.78 -6.33
N LEU A 246 7.53 -5.55 -6.62
CA LEU A 246 8.95 -5.26 -6.75
C LEU A 246 9.66 -5.34 -5.40
N ARG A 247 9.01 -4.94 -4.30
CA ARG A 247 9.47 -5.20 -2.93
C ARG A 247 9.54 -6.69 -2.61
N SER A 248 8.61 -7.52 -3.09
CA SER A 248 8.66 -8.97 -2.85
C SER A 248 9.79 -9.63 -3.64
N LYS A 249 9.99 -9.25 -4.91
CA LYS A 249 11.10 -9.74 -5.75
C LYS A 249 12.46 -9.25 -5.27
N VAL A 250 12.57 -7.98 -4.87
CA VAL A 250 13.79 -7.41 -4.26
C VAL A 250 14.06 -8.06 -2.90
N ALA A 251 13.04 -8.30 -2.07
CA ALA A 251 13.21 -9.00 -0.80
C ALA A 251 13.61 -10.47 -0.97
N GLU A 252 13.08 -11.16 -1.99
CA GLU A 252 13.46 -12.54 -2.32
C GLU A 252 14.90 -12.62 -2.85
N HIS A 253 15.29 -11.67 -3.70
CA HIS A 253 16.67 -11.51 -4.17
C HIS A 253 17.62 -11.20 -3.00
N ASP A 254 17.26 -10.28 -2.12
CA ASP A 254 18.04 -9.93 -0.92
C ASP A 254 18.20 -11.10 0.04
N ARG A 255 17.17 -11.94 0.17
CA ARG A 255 17.22 -13.16 0.98
C ARG A 255 18.24 -14.15 0.40
N ARG A 256 18.22 -14.37 -0.92
CA ARG A 256 19.19 -15.20 -1.63
C ARG A 256 20.63 -14.68 -1.51
N ASP A 257 20.84 -13.37 -1.66
CA ASP A 257 22.17 -12.75 -1.51
C ASP A 257 22.72 -12.89 -0.09
N ARG A 258 21.87 -12.75 0.93
CA ARG A 258 22.28 -12.96 2.33
C ARG A 258 22.61 -14.42 2.61
N GLU A 259 21.87 -15.36 2.01
CA GLU A 259 22.13 -16.80 2.11
C GLU A 259 23.45 -17.16 1.40
N LEU A 260 23.71 -16.63 0.21
CA LEU A 260 24.98 -16.80 -0.52
C LEU A 260 26.18 -16.22 0.24
N LYS A 261 26.05 -15.01 0.79
CA LYS A 261 27.10 -14.41 1.64
C LYS A 261 27.33 -15.20 2.93
N ARG A 262 26.28 -15.77 3.54
CA ARG A 262 26.41 -16.67 4.70
C ARG A 262 27.10 -17.98 4.32
N ALA A 263 26.79 -18.56 3.17
CA ALA A 263 27.44 -19.77 2.67
C ALA A 263 28.94 -19.53 2.36
N GLN A 264 29.28 -18.40 1.73
CA GLN A 264 30.67 -18.00 1.49
C GLN A 264 31.44 -17.74 2.79
N LYS A 265 30.79 -17.17 3.81
CA LYS A 265 31.40 -16.92 5.12
C LYS A 265 31.55 -18.19 5.96
N ALA A 266 30.64 -19.15 5.81
CA ALA A 266 30.73 -20.47 6.43
C ALA A 266 31.88 -21.32 5.84
N GLY A 267 32.18 -21.17 4.54
CA GLY A 267 33.34 -21.79 3.89
C GLY A 267 34.70 -21.20 4.29
N SER A 268 34.73 -20.07 5.00
CA SER A 268 35.96 -19.43 5.49
C SER A 268 36.44 -19.99 6.85
N TYR A 269 35.55 -20.61 7.63
CA TYR A 269 35.83 -21.16 8.95
C TYR A 269 35.70 -22.69 8.96
N GLY A 270 36.53 -23.38 8.17
CA GLY A 270 36.53 -24.85 8.18
C GLY A 270 37.63 -25.46 7.32
N LEU A 271 38.63 -26.03 7.99
CA LEU A 271 39.65 -26.97 7.49
C LEU A 271 40.71 -26.46 6.49
N GLY A 272 41.89 -26.15 7.06
CA GLY A 272 43.06 -27.03 6.96
C GLY A 272 43.60 -27.38 5.57
N SER A 273 44.56 -26.58 5.10
CA SER A 273 45.86 -26.90 4.46
C SER A 273 46.09 -28.09 3.49
N LEU A 274 45.21 -29.06 3.29
CA LEU A 274 45.51 -30.26 2.48
C LEU A 274 44.85 -30.29 1.10
N VAL A 275 43.96 -29.33 0.77
CA VAL A 275 43.25 -29.29 -0.52
C VAL A 275 43.83 -28.23 -1.50
N LYS A 276 44.75 -27.37 -1.03
CA LYS A 276 45.36 -26.31 -1.86
C LYS A 276 46.23 -26.84 -3.01
N GLY A 277 46.66 -28.10 -2.96
CA GLY A 277 47.44 -28.74 -4.04
C GLY A 277 46.62 -29.37 -5.17
N LEU A 278 45.33 -29.64 -4.96
CA LEU A 278 44.47 -30.33 -5.93
C LEU A 278 43.52 -29.39 -6.69
N LEU A 279 43.31 -28.16 -6.21
CA LEU A 279 42.47 -27.15 -6.87
C LEU A 279 43.23 -26.23 -7.86
N SER A 280 44.56 -26.33 -7.93
CA SER A 280 45.38 -25.50 -8.85
C SER A 280 45.50 -26.04 -10.27
N ARG A 281 44.87 -27.18 -10.59
CA ARG A 281 44.80 -27.75 -11.95
C ARG A 281 43.44 -27.62 -12.65
N ALA A 282 42.42 -27.06 -11.97
CA ALA A 282 41.09 -26.85 -12.55
C ALA A 282 40.79 -25.37 -12.87
N ALA A 283 41.75 -24.46 -12.67
CA ALA A 283 41.60 -23.04 -12.96
C ALA A 283 42.36 -22.67 -14.25
N ARG A 284 41.88 -23.15 -15.41
CA ARG A 284 42.23 -22.64 -16.76
C ARG A 284 41.33 -23.28 -17.82
N SER A 285 40.10 -22.77 -17.93
CA SER A 285 39.36 -22.52 -19.19
C SER A 285 37.90 -22.20 -18.84
N ILE A 286 37.63 -20.96 -18.44
CA ILE A 286 36.27 -20.42 -18.51
C ILE A 286 36.18 -19.71 -19.85
N SER A 287 35.77 -20.45 -20.86
CA SER A 287 35.46 -19.94 -22.19
C SER A 287 34.20 -20.66 -22.67
N THR A 288 33.05 -20.29 -22.12
CA THR A 288 31.71 -20.29 -22.75
C THR A 288 30.63 -19.96 -21.70
N PRO A 289 29.68 -19.05 -21.99
CA PRO A 289 28.50 -18.78 -21.13
C PRO A 289 27.41 -19.88 -21.16
N ALA A 290 27.73 -21.10 -21.59
CA ALA A 290 26.74 -22.14 -21.88
C ALA A 290 26.40 -23.07 -20.69
N ASP A 291 27.13 -22.98 -19.56
CA ASP A 291 27.01 -23.95 -18.46
C ASP A 291 26.29 -23.43 -17.19
N MET A 292 25.59 -22.29 -17.24
CA MET A 292 24.65 -21.87 -16.19
C MET A 292 23.20 -22.16 -16.55
N GLY A 293 22.85 -23.41 -16.88
CA GLY A 293 21.47 -23.74 -17.22
C GLY A 293 21.20 -25.22 -17.42
N GLY A 294 21.22 -26.01 -16.35
CA GLY A 294 20.99 -27.46 -16.44
C GLY A 294 20.12 -28.09 -15.36
N GLN A 295 19.72 -27.37 -14.32
CA GLN A 295 18.91 -27.93 -13.24
C GLN A 295 17.88 -26.91 -12.76
N ASN A 296 16.74 -26.84 -13.47
CA ASN A 296 15.41 -26.35 -13.04
C ASN A 296 14.47 -26.11 -14.25
N VAL A 297 14.58 -26.86 -15.35
CA VAL A 297 13.72 -26.67 -16.54
C VAL A 297 12.47 -27.58 -16.52
N HIS A 298 12.28 -28.42 -15.50
CA HIS A 298 11.17 -29.38 -15.44
C HIS A 298 9.91 -28.92 -14.67
N TYR A 299 9.77 -27.63 -14.33
CA TYR A 299 8.52 -27.07 -13.78
C TYR A 299 7.99 -25.86 -14.56
N LEU A 300 8.34 -25.72 -15.85
CA LEU A 300 7.62 -24.84 -16.78
C LEU A 300 6.37 -25.54 -17.32
N GLY A 301 5.51 -26.01 -16.43
CA GLY A 301 4.10 -26.14 -16.77
C GLY A 301 3.63 -24.73 -17.10
N ARG A 302 2.99 -24.53 -18.27
CA ARG A 302 2.31 -23.27 -18.62
C ARG A 302 1.51 -22.80 -17.39
N LEU A 303 2.01 -21.82 -16.63
CA LEU A 303 1.18 -21.03 -15.73
C LEU A 303 -0.01 -20.62 -16.58
N ALA A 304 -1.21 -20.99 -16.13
CA ALA A 304 -2.39 -20.99 -16.96
C ALA A 304 -2.53 -19.62 -17.62
N THR A 305 -2.37 -19.65 -18.94
CA THR A 305 -2.90 -18.66 -19.87
C THR A 305 -4.33 -18.33 -19.45
N PHE A 306 -4.70 -17.06 -19.53
CA PHE A 306 -6.06 -16.54 -19.36
C PHE A 306 -7.17 -17.60 -19.41
N ASP A 307 -7.92 -17.73 -18.32
CA ASP A 307 -9.04 -18.65 -18.20
C ASP A 307 -10.36 -17.87 -18.35
N ALA A 308 -11.08 -18.15 -19.43
CA ALA A 308 -12.33 -17.48 -19.75
C ALA A 308 -13.45 -17.75 -18.72
N ASP A 309 -13.46 -18.93 -18.10
CA ASP A 309 -14.44 -19.27 -17.06
C ASP A 309 -14.14 -18.50 -15.78
N ARG A 310 -12.86 -18.35 -15.43
CA ARG A 310 -12.41 -17.51 -14.29
C ARG A 310 -12.73 -16.05 -14.51
N PHE A 311 -12.52 -15.54 -15.73
CA PHE A 311 -12.93 -14.18 -16.08
C PHE A 311 -14.44 -13.97 -15.90
N LYS A 312 -15.25 -14.91 -16.39
CA LYS A 312 -16.71 -14.85 -16.21
C LYS A 312 -17.10 -14.86 -14.72
N ALA A 313 -16.50 -15.73 -13.92
CA ALA A 313 -16.76 -15.81 -12.48
C ALA A 313 -16.33 -14.53 -11.73
N ALA A 314 -15.19 -13.94 -12.10
CA ALA A 314 -14.70 -12.67 -11.56
C ALA A 314 -15.65 -11.51 -11.90
N THR A 315 -16.03 -11.36 -13.17
CA THR A 315 -16.97 -10.32 -13.61
C THR A 315 -18.34 -10.47 -12.96
N GLN A 316 -18.83 -11.70 -12.78
CA GLN A 316 -20.06 -11.97 -12.05
C GLN A 316 -19.97 -11.50 -10.60
N LEU A 317 -18.88 -11.81 -9.89
CA LEU A 317 -18.68 -11.37 -8.51
C LEU A 317 -18.67 -9.84 -8.41
N ILE A 318 -17.91 -9.17 -9.29
CA ILE A 318 -17.83 -7.70 -9.32
C ILE A 318 -19.20 -7.08 -9.61
N SER A 319 -19.93 -7.62 -10.59
CA SER A 319 -21.28 -7.17 -10.92
C SER A 319 -22.26 -7.37 -9.75
N PHE A 320 -22.11 -8.47 -9.01
CA PHE A 320 -22.89 -8.74 -7.80
C PHE A 320 -22.58 -7.73 -6.71
N THR A 321 -21.30 -7.46 -6.43
CA THR A 321 -20.91 -6.45 -5.43
C THR A 321 -21.44 -5.06 -5.77
N ALA A 322 -21.43 -4.69 -7.05
CA ALA A 322 -21.98 -3.42 -7.53
C ALA A 322 -23.52 -3.39 -7.48
N SER A 323 -24.18 -4.54 -7.57
CA SER A 323 -25.64 -4.64 -7.48
C SER A 323 -26.17 -4.47 -6.06
N VAL A 324 -25.36 -4.70 -5.02
CA VAL A 324 -25.77 -4.57 -3.63
C VAL A 324 -25.64 -3.12 -3.19
N THR A 325 -26.75 -2.54 -2.77
CA THR A 325 -26.86 -1.15 -2.31
C THR A 325 -27.44 -1.11 -0.89
N PRO A 326 -27.30 0.00 -0.16
CA PRO A 326 -27.87 0.16 1.19
C PRO A 326 -29.38 -0.11 1.23
N GLU A 327 -30.10 0.17 0.15
CA GLU A 327 -31.56 0.01 0.06
C GLU A 327 -31.96 -1.45 -0.14
N ASN A 328 -31.14 -2.24 -0.85
CA ASN A 328 -31.47 -3.61 -1.25
C ASN A 328 -30.79 -4.70 -0.40
N CYS A 329 -29.79 -4.34 0.42
CA CYS A 329 -29.03 -5.29 1.21
C CYS A 329 -29.89 -6.05 2.23
N ALA A 330 -30.98 -5.44 2.72
CA ALA A 330 -31.92 -6.07 3.65
C ALA A 330 -32.64 -7.30 3.05
N ALA A 331 -32.79 -7.34 1.72
CA ALA A 331 -33.42 -8.47 1.01
C ALA A 331 -32.46 -9.65 0.79
N LYS A 332 -31.18 -9.52 1.14
CA LYS A 332 -30.16 -10.56 0.98
C LYS A 332 -29.96 -11.37 2.27
N THR A 333 -29.56 -12.63 2.10
CA THR A 333 -29.18 -13.48 3.23
C THR A 333 -27.81 -13.08 3.78
N PRO A 334 -27.49 -13.33 5.06
CA PRO A 334 -26.18 -13.04 5.63
C PRO A 334 -25.03 -13.66 4.82
N GLN A 335 -25.20 -14.88 4.31
CA GLN A 335 -24.20 -15.58 3.50
C GLN A 335 -23.98 -14.92 2.12
N GLN A 336 -25.01 -14.27 1.56
CA GLN A 336 -24.87 -13.50 0.31
C GLN A 336 -24.14 -12.18 0.52
N LEU A 337 -24.18 -11.64 1.74
CA LEU A 337 -23.46 -10.42 2.13
C LEU A 337 -22.03 -10.70 2.60
N GLU A 338 -21.58 -11.96 2.55
CA GLU A 338 -20.21 -12.36 2.80
C GLU A 338 -19.57 -12.87 1.50
N LEU A 339 -18.44 -12.28 1.11
CA LEU A 339 -17.69 -12.76 -0.03
C LEU A 339 -16.78 -13.94 0.36
N PRO A 340 -16.38 -14.77 -0.61
CA PRO A 340 -15.31 -15.74 -0.40
C PRO A 340 -14.06 -15.06 0.18
N GLY A 341 -13.37 -15.74 1.11
CA GLY A 341 -12.14 -15.19 1.71
C GLY A 341 -11.06 -14.87 0.67
N GLU A 342 -11.03 -15.64 -0.43
CA GLU A 342 -10.13 -15.44 -1.58
C GLU A 342 -10.36 -14.11 -2.32
N ALA A 343 -11.54 -13.49 -2.18
CA ALA A 343 -11.84 -12.20 -2.78
C ALA A 343 -11.14 -11.04 -2.05
N GLY A 344 -10.71 -11.25 -0.80
CA GLY A 344 -9.91 -10.31 -0.02
C GLY A 344 -8.40 -10.48 -0.18
N TYR A 345 -7.94 -11.25 -1.16
CA TYR A 345 -6.52 -11.53 -1.36
C TYR A 345 -5.71 -10.24 -1.54
N GLY A 346 -4.57 -10.15 -0.83
CA GLY A 346 -3.66 -9.01 -0.87
C GLY A 346 -4.03 -7.85 0.07
N ALA A 347 -5.13 -7.93 0.82
CA ALA A 347 -5.55 -6.88 1.75
C ALA A 347 -4.49 -6.56 2.83
N ASP A 348 -3.74 -7.56 3.27
CA ASP A 348 -2.64 -7.42 4.23
C ASP A 348 -1.48 -6.55 3.71
N THR A 349 -1.24 -6.61 2.39
CA THR A 349 -0.23 -5.79 1.72
C THR A 349 -0.77 -4.41 1.36
N SER A 350 -1.93 -4.34 0.72
CA SER A 350 -2.54 -3.09 0.24
C SER A 350 -2.98 -2.17 1.38
N PHE A 351 -3.53 -2.74 2.47
CA PHE A 351 -4.00 -2.00 3.64
C PHE A 351 -3.06 -2.09 4.83
N GLN A 352 -1.77 -2.32 4.60
CA GLN A 352 -0.78 -2.44 5.67
C GLN A 352 -0.74 -1.19 6.56
N VAL A 353 -0.91 0.01 5.99
CA VAL A 353 -0.88 1.28 6.74
C VAL A 353 -2.05 1.37 7.71
N GLN A 354 -3.27 1.06 7.23
CA GLN A 354 -4.48 1.06 8.03
C GLN A 354 -4.45 -0.01 9.12
N ALA A 355 -3.94 -1.20 8.80
CA ALA A 355 -3.72 -2.27 9.76
C ALA A 355 -2.73 -1.89 10.86
N ARG A 356 -1.67 -1.15 10.51
CA ARG A 356 -0.72 -0.62 11.51
C ARG A 356 -1.36 0.39 12.46
N SER A 357 -2.41 1.12 12.05
CA SER A 357 -3.16 1.99 12.95
C SER A 357 -3.92 1.20 14.04
N ALA A 358 -4.52 0.06 13.67
CA ALA A 358 -5.10 -0.87 14.65
C ALA A 358 -4.02 -1.43 15.58
N LEU A 359 -2.90 -1.90 15.01
CA LEU A 359 -1.78 -2.44 15.79
C LEU A 359 -1.19 -1.39 16.76
N ARG A 360 -1.00 -0.14 16.32
CA ARG A 360 -0.54 0.97 17.15
C ARG A 360 -1.43 1.19 18.36
N LEU A 361 -2.75 1.12 18.18
CA LEU A 361 -3.71 1.26 19.27
C LEU A 361 -3.66 0.05 20.23
N ALA A 362 -3.54 -1.17 19.71
CA ALA A 362 -3.36 -2.37 20.53
C ALA A 362 -2.08 -2.32 21.38
N HIS A 363 -0.97 -1.81 20.81
CA HIS A 363 0.28 -1.59 21.52
C HIS A 363 0.15 -0.52 22.60
N PHE A 364 -0.51 0.61 22.30
CA PHE A 364 -0.77 1.66 23.29
C PHE A 364 -1.56 1.11 24.48
N LEU A 365 -2.68 0.42 24.22
CA LEU A 365 -3.51 -0.18 25.26
C LEU A 365 -2.75 -1.24 26.05
N SER A 366 -1.98 -2.11 25.37
CA SER A 366 -1.20 -3.15 26.05
C SER A 366 -0.10 -2.57 26.94
N ALA A 367 0.61 -1.56 26.44
CA ALA A 367 1.66 -0.88 27.19
C ALA A 367 1.07 -0.15 28.42
N PHE A 368 -0.07 0.52 28.24
CA PHE A 368 -0.78 1.23 29.31
C PHE A 368 -1.29 0.24 30.37
N SER A 369 -2.08 -0.75 29.98
CA SER A 369 -2.72 -1.71 30.89
C SER A 369 -1.75 -2.64 31.62
N GLN A 370 -0.50 -2.79 31.14
CA GLN A 370 0.51 -3.62 31.81
C GLN A 370 1.44 -2.82 32.73
N ASN A 371 1.66 -1.53 32.47
CA ASN A 371 2.67 -0.74 33.19
C ASN A 371 2.08 0.32 34.13
N VAL A 372 0.86 0.80 33.86
CA VAL A 372 0.24 1.87 34.65
C VAL A 372 -0.50 1.28 35.84
N ASN A 373 -0.10 1.70 37.04
CA ASN A 373 -0.83 1.45 38.29
C ASN A 373 -1.35 2.78 38.87
N PRO A 374 -2.67 3.04 38.89
CA PRO A 374 -3.26 4.30 39.35
C PRO A 374 -3.06 4.64 40.83
N ASP A 375 -2.77 3.62 41.65
CA ASP A 375 -2.57 3.75 43.09
C ASP A 375 -1.09 4.00 43.46
N GLU A 376 -0.20 3.94 42.47
CA GLU A 376 1.21 4.21 42.68
C GLU A 376 1.50 5.70 42.79
N VAL A 377 2.35 6.07 43.76
CA VAL A 377 2.79 7.45 43.97
C VAL A 377 4.31 7.51 43.82
N TYR A 378 4.76 8.41 42.95
CA TYR A 378 6.16 8.59 42.59
C TYR A 378 6.71 9.87 43.19
N GLY A 379 7.01 9.87 44.49
CA GLY A 379 7.45 11.07 45.20
C GLY A 379 6.40 12.20 45.10
N PRO A 380 6.73 13.37 44.53
CA PRO A 380 5.74 14.45 44.33
C PRO A 380 4.83 14.23 43.11
N PHE A 381 5.06 13.20 42.29
CA PHE A 381 4.27 12.95 41.08
C PHE A 381 3.26 11.81 41.31
N TYR A 382 2.04 12.01 40.85
CA TYR A 382 1.02 10.96 40.84
C TYR A 382 1.19 10.10 39.59
N SER A 383 0.95 8.79 39.72
CA SER A 383 0.81 7.90 38.57
C SER A 383 -0.42 8.26 37.73
N ASP A 384 -0.40 7.84 36.46
CA ASP A 384 -1.53 8.01 35.56
C ASP A 384 -2.76 7.28 36.10
N LYS A 385 -3.92 7.92 35.96
CA LYS A 385 -5.21 7.32 36.32
C LYS A 385 -5.73 6.42 35.20
N HIS A 386 -6.73 5.59 35.50
CA HIS A 386 -7.38 4.75 34.48
C HIS A 386 -7.84 5.57 33.27
N LEU A 387 -7.81 4.95 32.09
CA LEU A 387 -8.29 5.58 30.85
C LEU A 387 -9.78 5.90 30.95
N ASN A 388 -10.13 7.13 30.59
CA ASN A 388 -11.52 7.58 30.55
C ASN A 388 -12.19 7.17 29.24
N ARG A 389 -13.52 7.04 29.26
CA ARG A 389 -14.33 6.75 28.07
C ARG A 389 -14.08 7.75 26.94
N ASP A 390 -14.04 9.03 27.26
CA ASP A 390 -13.81 10.11 26.28
C ASP A 390 -12.43 10.04 25.63
N GLN A 391 -11.40 9.58 26.35
CA GLN A 391 -10.06 9.39 25.79
C GLN A 391 -10.06 8.26 24.76
N LEU A 392 -10.76 7.17 25.05
CA LEU A 392 -10.87 6.02 24.16
C LEU A 392 -11.72 6.35 22.91
N PHE A 393 -12.80 7.12 23.06
CA PHE A 393 -13.52 7.69 21.92
C PHE A 393 -12.62 8.62 21.10
N GLY A 394 -11.82 9.46 21.75
CA GLY A 394 -10.84 10.34 21.10
C GLY A 394 -9.84 9.59 20.22
N GLU A 395 -9.30 8.46 20.71
CA GLU A 395 -8.40 7.60 19.93
C GLU A 395 -9.09 6.94 18.74
N ALA A 396 -10.32 6.43 18.91
CA ALA A 396 -11.10 5.86 17.81
C ALA A 396 -11.39 6.91 16.72
N PHE A 397 -11.78 8.11 17.14
CA PHE A 397 -11.98 9.27 16.27
C PHE A 397 -10.71 9.67 15.52
N ALA A 398 -9.57 9.75 16.20
CA ALA A 398 -8.29 10.12 15.59
C ALA A 398 -7.92 9.15 14.45
N ASN A 399 -8.11 7.84 14.64
CA ASN A 399 -7.86 6.85 13.59
C ASN A 399 -8.75 7.09 12.35
N VAL A 400 -10.06 7.25 12.54
CA VAL A 400 -11.01 7.46 11.43
C VAL A 400 -10.74 8.76 10.69
N MET A 401 -10.38 9.82 11.40
CA MET A 401 -10.15 11.15 10.82
C MET A 401 -8.79 11.29 10.14
N SER A 402 -7.79 10.54 10.61
CA SER A 402 -6.42 10.60 10.10
C SER A 402 -6.21 9.98 8.71
N ASP A 403 -7.09 9.07 8.29
CA ASP A 403 -6.96 8.34 7.02
C ASP A 403 -8.29 8.31 6.28
N GLY A 404 -8.30 8.76 5.03
CA GLY A 404 -9.48 8.77 4.15
C GLY A 404 -10.07 7.38 3.87
N TRP A 405 -9.26 6.33 3.87
CA TRP A 405 -9.65 4.96 3.49
C TRP A 405 -10.33 4.20 4.64
N ILE A 406 -10.02 4.57 5.88
CA ILE A 406 -10.66 4.00 7.07
C ILE A 406 -12.13 4.47 7.13
N ARG A 407 -13.07 3.52 7.17
CA ARG A 407 -14.51 3.80 7.35
C ARG A 407 -14.91 3.78 8.81
N SER A 408 -14.36 2.84 9.57
CA SER A 408 -14.62 2.71 10.99
C SER A 408 -13.37 2.23 11.73
N ALA A 409 -13.22 2.66 12.97
CA ALA A 409 -12.22 2.15 13.88
C ALA A 409 -12.83 2.05 15.29
N GLY A 410 -12.50 1.00 16.02
CA GLY A 410 -13.05 0.78 17.35
C GLY A 410 -12.10 0.02 18.28
N ILE A 411 -12.36 0.17 19.57
CA ILE A 411 -11.71 -0.58 20.65
C ILE A 411 -12.82 -1.40 21.29
N TYR A 412 -12.66 -2.71 21.37
CA TYR A 412 -13.68 -3.64 21.84
C TYR A 412 -13.12 -4.41 23.03
N TYR A 413 -13.60 -4.09 24.23
CA TYR A 413 -13.19 -4.76 25.45
C TYR A 413 -13.92 -6.09 25.61
N ASP A 414 -13.24 -7.07 26.20
CA ASP A 414 -13.89 -8.30 26.65
C ASP A 414 -14.76 -8.05 27.89
N ARG A 415 -15.56 -9.07 28.23
CA ARG A 415 -16.50 -9.01 29.33
C ARG A 415 -15.82 -8.55 30.62
N GLU A 416 -16.31 -7.46 31.21
CA GLU A 416 -15.80 -6.85 32.45
C GLU A 416 -14.30 -6.44 32.42
N ALA A 417 -13.71 -6.35 31.22
CA ALA A 417 -12.30 -5.99 31.08
C ALA A 417 -12.04 -4.49 31.31
N PHE A 418 -13.02 -3.62 31.01
CA PHE A 418 -12.89 -2.17 31.19
C PHE A 418 -13.38 -1.70 32.55
N TRP A 419 -12.53 -0.93 33.24
CA TRP A 419 -12.87 -0.22 34.47
C TRP A 419 -13.25 1.23 34.13
N ASP A 420 -14.49 1.63 34.44
CA ASP A 420 -14.94 3.01 34.23
C ASP A 420 -14.59 3.85 35.48
N PRO A 421 -13.67 4.82 35.39
CA PRO A 421 -13.29 5.66 36.53
C PRO A 421 -14.40 6.65 36.97
N LEU A 422 -15.35 7.00 36.09
CA LEU A 422 -16.48 7.86 36.45
C LEU A 422 -17.51 7.07 37.26
N LEU A 423 -17.81 5.84 36.83
CA LEU A 423 -18.76 4.96 37.52
C LEU A 423 -18.13 4.16 38.68
N LYS A 424 -16.80 4.17 38.79
CA LYS A 424 -16.01 3.41 39.77
C LYS A 424 -16.36 1.91 39.80
N ARG A 425 -16.57 1.32 38.62
CA ARG A 425 -16.89 -0.12 38.48
C ARG A 425 -16.44 -0.66 37.12
N ARG A 426 -16.30 -1.99 37.03
CA ARG A 426 -16.20 -2.69 35.73
C ARG A 426 -17.55 -2.66 35.04
N ILE A 427 -17.55 -2.38 33.74
CA ILE A 427 -18.77 -2.45 32.91
C ILE A 427 -18.73 -3.73 32.09
N GLU A 428 -19.90 -4.34 31.91
CA GLU A 428 -20.00 -5.68 31.32
C GLU A 428 -19.38 -5.72 29.92
N TYR A 429 -19.71 -4.77 29.04
CA TYR A 429 -19.11 -4.63 27.73
C TYR A 429 -18.89 -3.16 27.41
N PHE A 430 -17.80 -2.86 26.71
CA PHE A 430 -17.48 -1.50 26.27
C PHE A 430 -16.78 -1.53 24.91
N GLY A 431 -17.33 -0.79 23.95
CA GLY A 431 -16.87 -0.85 22.57
C GLY A 431 -16.84 0.49 21.87
N PRO A 432 -16.04 1.49 22.28
CA PRO A 432 -16.01 2.79 21.62
C PRO A 432 -15.59 2.62 20.15
N THR A 433 -16.54 2.89 19.25
CA THR A 433 -16.41 2.71 17.81
C THR A 433 -16.74 4.01 17.10
N ALA A 434 -15.82 4.51 16.29
CA ALA A 434 -16.03 5.67 15.44
C ALA A 434 -16.24 5.25 13.98
N PHE A 435 -17.01 6.04 13.24
CA PHE A 435 -17.28 5.83 11.82
C PHE A 435 -17.50 7.15 11.08
N LYS A 436 -17.29 7.11 9.76
CA LYS A 436 -17.64 8.19 8.85
C LYS A 436 -19.06 7.98 8.38
N LEU A 437 -19.94 8.95 8.62
CA LEU A 437 -21.22 8.98 7.91
C LEU A 437 -20.94 9.25 6.44
N ALA A 438 -21.63 8.52 5.56
CA ALA A 438 -21.61 8.82 4.14
C ALA A 438 -22.22 10.21 3.94
N SER A 439 -21.36 11.20 3.72
CA SER A 439 -21.73 12.39 2.94
C SER A 439 -21.99 11.84 1.54
N ASP A 440 -23.25 11.82 1.11
CA ASP A 440 -23.63 11.49 -0.26
C ASP A 440 -22.63 12.10 -1.25
N ASP A 441 -22.31 11.35 -2.31
CA ASP A 441 -21.54 11.75 -3.49
C ASP A 441 -22.21 12.88 -4.29
N THR A 442 -22.99 13.76 -3.65
CA THR A 442 -23.46 15.00 -4.26
C THR A 442 -22.26 15.92 -4.47
N GLY A 443 -21.98 16.23 -5.72
CA GLY A 443 -20.85 17.04 -6.19
C GLY A 443 -20.85 18.50 -5.72
N ASP A 444 -21.54 18.83 -4.63
CA ASP A 444 -21.62 20.18 -4.08
C ASP A 444 -20.49 20.41 -3.07
N GLN A 445 -19.39 20.99 -3.56
CA GLN A 445 -18.18 21.27 -2.79
C GLN A 445 -18.41 22.22 -1.59
N LYS A 446 -19.56 22.89 -1.49
CA LYS A 446 -19.83 23.95 -0.51
C LYS A 446 -20.30 23.45 0.88
N GLN A 447 -20.67 22.19 1.05
CA GLN A 447 -21.24 21.69 2.32
C GLN A 447 -20.80 20.26 2.71
N ARG A 448 -19.56 19.84 2.42
CA ARG A 448 -19.02 18.61 3.04
C ARG A 448 -18.64 18.87 4.51
N GLN A 449 -19.63 19.11 5.37
CA GLN A 449 -19.45 18.91 6.81
C GLN A 449 -19.28 17.40 7.03
N LEU A 450 -18.02 16.94 7.01
CA LEU A 450 -17.68 15.57 7.37
C LEU A 450 -18.17 15.35 8.80
N SER A 451 -19.29 14.63 8.90
CA SER A 451 -19.91 14.30 10.16
C SER A 451 -19.33 12.96 10.61
N PHE A 452 -18.58 12.98 11.69
CA PHE A 452 -18.07 11.79 12.33
C PHE A 452 -19.03 11.40 13.44
N VAL A 453 -19.22 10.10 13.62
CA VAL A 453 -20.04 9.61 14.72
C VAL A 453 -19.25 8.54 15.44
N ALA A 454 -19.38 8.52 16.75
CA ALA A 454 -18.95 7.41 17.55
C ALA A 454 -20.10 6.89 18.39
N GLU A 455 -20.05 5.60 18.65
CA GLU A 455 -21.01 4.91 19.49
C GLU A 455 -20.34 3.83 20.31
N ASP A 456 -20.94 3.53 21.45
CA ASP A 456 -20.56 2.37 22.25
C ASP A 456 -21.19 1.11 21.64
N ALA A 457 -20.38 0.31 20.94
CA ALA A 457 -20.81 -0.90 20.26
C ALA A 457 -21.44 -1.96 21.19
N ALA A 458 -21.32 -1.82 22.52
CA ALA A 458 -22.09 -2.63 23.46
C ALA A 458 -23.62 -2.44 23.28
N GLY A 459 -24.06 -1.27 22.81
CA GLY A 459 -25.47 -0.96 22.55
C GLY A 459 -25.98 -1.48 21.20
N TRP A 460 -25.15 -2.15 20.40
CA TRP A 460 -25.62 -2.77 19.16
C TRP A 460 -26.61 -3.91 19.44
N PRO A 461 -27.65 -4.09 18.61
CA PRO A 461 -28.57 -5.22 18.74
C PRO A 461 -27.81 -6.55 18.83
N LEU A 462 -28.34 -7.52 19.58
CA LEU A 462 -27.65 -8.78 19.87
C LEU A 462 -27.20 -9.53 18.60
N GLU A 463 -27.97 -9.43 17.51
CA GLU A 463 -27.62 -10.00 16.19
C GLU A 463 -26.34 -9.39 15.58
N ARG A 464 -26.00 -8.15 15.97
CA ARG A 464 -24.85 -7.37 15.49
C ARG A 464 -23.74 -7.28 16.54
N ALA A 465 -23.95 -7.80 17.75
CA ALA A 465 -23.04 -7.63 18.87
C ALA A 465 -21.58 -7.92 18.50
N TYR A 466 -20.67 -7.02 18.88
CA TYR A 466 -19.28 -7.14 18.46
C TYR A 466 -18.60 -8.41 18.99
N PHE A 467 -19.04 -8.92 20.14
CA PHE A 467 -18.49 -10.12 20.77
C PHE A 467 -18.87 -11.42 20.03
N GLU A 468 -19.91 -11.39 19.18
CA GLU A 468 -20.30 -12.51 18.30
C GLU A 468 -19.58 -12.46 16.94
N ARG A 469 -18.89 -11.36 16.62
CA ARG A 469 -18.19 -11.23 15.34
C ARG A 469 -16.97 -12.17 15.29
N ASP A 470 -16.74 -12.73 14.12
CA ASP A 470 -15.65 -13.69 13.89
C ASP A 470 -14.29 -13.15 14.33
N TRP A 471 -13.98 -11.89 14.00
CA TRP A 471 -12.71 -11.28 14.37
C TRP A 471 -12.51 -11.16 15.89
N PHE A 472 -13.58 -10.97 16.67
CA PHE A 472 -13.50 -10.92 18.14
C PHE A 472 -13.38 -12.33 18.70
N ARG A 473 -14.28 -13.22 18.29
CA ARG A 473 -14.36 -14.60 18.78
C ARG A 473 -13.09 -15.40 18.49
N ILE A 474 -12.56 -15.31 17.27
CA ILE A 474 -11.34 -16.03 16.87
C ILE A 474 -10.12 -15.54 17.65
N LEU A 475 -9.98 -14.21 17.81
CA LEU A 475 -8.89 -13.65 18.60
C LEU A 475 -9.01 -14.00 20.09
N LYS A 476 -10.21 -13.91 20.66
CA LYS A 476 -10.47 -14.34 22.03
C LYS A 476 -10.15 -15.83 22.22
N GLN A 477 -10.63 -16.71 21.35
CA GLN A 477 -10.33 -18.14 21.41
C GLN A 477 -8.83 -18.44 21.30
N ARG A 478 -8.11 -17.72 20.44
CA ARG A 478 -6.67 -17.88 20.25
C ARG A 478 -5.87 -17.44 21.48
N TRP A 479 -6.27 -16.34 22.11
CA TRP A 479 -5.42 -15.62 23.08
C TRP A 479 -5.91 -15.65 24.53
N ALA A 480 -7.14 -16.10 24.80
CA ALA A 480 -7.68 -16.15 26.16
C ALA A 480 -6.98 -17.21 27.04
N SER A 481 -6.57 -18.34 26.46
CA SER A 481 -5.95 -19.45 27.21
C SER A 481 -4.43 -19.42 27.17
N ASN A 482 -3.82 -18.95 26.07
CA ASN A 482 -2.38 -18.99 25.86
C ASN A 482 -1.84 -17.69 25.24
N THR A 483 -0.84 -17.09 25.92
CA THR A 483 -0.17 -15.86 25.50
C THR A 483 1.30 -16.06 25.11
N TYR A 484 1.77 -17.31 24.97
CA TYR A 484 3.18 -17.66 24.68
C TYR A 484 3.71 -17.08 23.36
N GLY A 485 2.84 -16.78 22.38
CA GLY A 485 3.23 -16.22 21.08
C GLY A 485 3.47 -14.71 21.05
N LEU A 486 3.25 -13.99 22.15
CA LEU A 486 3.41 -12.53 22.19
C LEU A 486 4.87 -12.11 22.27
N GLU A 487 5.20 -11.04 21.56
CA GLU A 487 6.53 -10.43 21.63
C GLU A 487 6.63 -9.50 22.85
N THR A 488 7.78 -9.52 23.52
CA THR A 488 8.04 -8.62 24.65
C THR A 488 8.77 -7.38 24.13
N PHE A 489 8.12 -6.22 24.29
CA PHE A 489 8.65 -4.93 23.93
C PHE A 489 9.23 -4.22 25.15
N VAL A 490 10.34 -3.52 24.95
CA VAL A 490 11.08 -2.82 26.00
C VAL A 490 10.98 -1.32 25.77
N ASN A 491 10.38 -0.62 26.72
CA ASN A 491 10.33 0.84 26.73
C ASN A 491 11.35 1.38 27.73
N LYS A 492 12.16 2.34 27.28
CA LYS A 492 13.22 2.98 28.07
C LYS A 492 12.94 4.47 28.28
N PRO A 493 11.83 4.83 28.97
CA PRO A 493 11.45 6.23 29.12
C PRO A 493 12.42 7.00 30.02
N TYR A 494 12.77 8.20 29.58
CA TYR A 494 13.45 9.21 30.39
C TYR A 494 12.44 10.30 30.73
N VAL A 495 12.46 10.75 31.97
CA VAL A 495 11.60 11.83 32.48
C VAL A 495 12.44 13.01 32.91
N ARG A 496 11.86 14.20 32.87
CA ARG A 496 12.51 15.42 33.38
C ARG A 496 12.87 15.28 34.86
N THR A 497 14.04 15.78 35.25
CA THR A 497 14.48 15.79 36.65
C THR A 497 13.71 16.79 37.50
N ASP A 498 13.32 17.89 36.89
CA ASP A 498 12.79 19.10 37.48
C ASP A 498 11.69 19.70 36.58
N LEU A 499 10.85 20.57 37.14
CA LEU A 499 9.76 21.21 36.41
C LEU A 499 10.26 22.05 35.23
N ASN A 500 11.44 22.66 35.38
CA ASN A 500 12.08 23.49 34.37
C ASN A 500 12.74 22.66 33.25
N GLY A 501 12.86 21.33 33.40
CA GLY A 501 13.39 20.44 32.38
C GLY A 501 14.89 20.57 32.12
N THR A 502 15.67 21.02 33.11
CA THR A 502 17.12 21.23 32.98
C THR A 502 17.91 19.93 32.84
N GLY A 503 17.34 18.81 33.27
CA GLY A 503 17.94 17.49 33.12
C GLY A 503 16.94 16.39 32.79
N SER A 504 17.46 15.23 32.41
CA SER A 504 16.68 14.01 32.20
C SER A 504 17.24 12.88 33.06
N LYS A 505 16.35 12.07 33.62
CA LYS A 505 16.69 10.87 34.38
C LYS A 505 15.86 9.68 33.89
N PRO A 506 16.36 8.44 34.00
CA PRO A 506 15.55 7.26 33.75
C PRO A 506 14.28 7.28 34.62
N PHE A 507 13.17 6.80 34.06
CA PHE A 507 11.95 6.59 34.84
C PHE A 507 12.20 5.63 36.01
N GLN A 508 11.45 5.75 37.11
CA GLN A 508 11.73 4.98 38.32
C GLN A 508 11.64 3.46 38.09
N ARG A 509 10.68 3.01 37.27
CA ARG A 509 10.58 1.62 36.81
C ARG A 509 11.25 1.49 35.44
N TYR A 510 12.58 1.53 35.43
CA TYR A 510 13.37 1.40 34.21
C TYR A 510 14.08 0.05 34.12
N PRO A 511 14.01 -0.64 32.96
CA PRO A 511 13.12 -0.39 31.82
C PRO A 511 11.71 -0.94 32.06
N LEU A 512 10.73 -0.41 31.31
CA LEU A 512 9.37 -0.93 31.27
C LEU A 512 9.26 -2.05 30.22
N TYR A 513 8.51 -3.10 30.55
CA TYR A 513 8.28 -4.23 29.66
C TYR A 513 6.79 -4.41 29.43
N TYR A 514 6.39 -4.69 28.20
CA TYR A 514 5.02 -5.11 27.90
C TYR A 514 4.99 -6.15 26.80
N ARG A 515 3.98 -7.00 26.81
CA ARG A 515 3.75 -8.00 25.77
C ARG A 515 2.63 -7.55 24.85
N ALA A 516 2.84 -7.64 23.54
CA ALA A 516 1.90 -7.20 22.53
C ALA A 516 1.98 -8.10 21.28
N PRO A 517 0.93 -8.12 20.42
CA PRO A 517 0.95 -8.92 19.21
C PRO A 517 1.90 -8.34 18.15
N ARG A 518 2.36 -9.18 17.22
CA ARG A 518 3.03 -8.71 16.00
C ARG A 518 2.02 -8.45 14.90
N PHE A 519 2.47 -7.82 13.81
CA PHE A 519 1.64 -7.65 12.61
C PHE A 519 1.09 -8.97 12.06
N ALA A 520 1.88 -10.05 12.11
CA ALA A 520 1.46 -11.39 11.69
C ALA A 520 0.43 -12.06 12.61
N ASP A 521 0.23 -11.53 13.83
CA ASP A 521 -0.71 -12.05 14.81
C ASP A 521 -2.11 -11.42 14.70
N MET A 522 -2.26 -10.43 13.81
CA MET A 522 -3.53 -9.78 13.49
C MET A 522 -4.46 -10.73 12.73
N TYR A 523 -5.76 -10.47 12.82
CA TYR A 523 -6.78 -11.20 12.09
C TYR A 523 -7.41 -10.32 11.01
N TRP A 524 -7.55 -10.87 9.80
CA TRP A 524 -8.28 -10.26 8.70
C TRP A 524 -9.62 -10.97 8.52
N SER A 525 -10.71 -10.23 8.51
CA SER A 525 -12.03 -10.79 8.21
C SER A 525 -12.15 -11.16 6.75
N LYS A 526 -13.08 -12.06 6.43
CA LYS A 526 -13.61 -12.14 5.06
C LYS A 526 -14.24 -10.80 4.67
N PRO A 527 -14.25 -10.41 3.40
CA PRO A 527 -14.98 -9.22 2.99
C PRO A 527 -16.49 -9.42 3.18
N TYR A 528 -17.17 -8.44 3.77
CA TYR A 528 -18.61 -8.49 3.99
C TYR A 528 -19.25 -7.12 3.81
N PHE A 529 -20.56 -7.09 3.58
CA PHE A 529 -21.33 -5.86 3.49
C PHE A 529 -21.97 -5.54 4.85
N ASP A 530 -21.63 -4.39 5.47
CA ASP A 530 -22.25 -3.96 6.74
C ASP A 530 -23.62 -3.31 6.49
N CYS A 531 -24.67 -4.14 6.35
CA CYS A 531 -26.02 -3.72 6.01
C CYS A 531 -26.85 -3.26 7.23
N ASN A 532 -27.48 -2.10 7.14
CA ASN A 532 -28.63 -1.73 7.99
C ASN A 532 -29.91 -2.47 7.57
N ARG A 533 -30.07 -3.73 8.01
CA ARG A 533 -31.22 -4.58 7.65
C ARG A 533 -32.57 -3.98 8.04
N ASN A 534 -32.63 -3.34 9.21
CA ASN A 534 -33.88 -2.86 9.79
C ASN A 534 -34.29 -1.49 9.23
N ARG A 535 -33.46 -0.88 8.38
CA ARG A 535 -33.61 0.50 7.88
C ARG A 535 -33.90 1.48 9.01
N ASP A 536 -33.42 1.18 10.22
CA ASP A 536 -33.62 2.04 11.36
C ASP A 536 -32.73 3.28 11.16
N PRO A 537 -33.30 4.49 11.06
CA PRO A 537 -32.51 5.71 10.93
C PRO A 537 -31.58 5.95 12.13
N ASN A 538 -31.81 5.27 13.26
CA ASN A 538 -30.94 5.33 14.43
C ASN A 538 -29.88 4.22 14.46
N SER A 539 -30.03 3.16 13.65
CA SER A 539 -29.02 2.11 13.52
C SER A 539 -27.96 2.57 12.52
N ARG A 540 -26.78 2.91 13.03
CA ARG A 540 -25.69 3.45 12.23
C ARG A 540 -24.81 2.33 11.72
N HIS A 541 -24.87 2.09 10.42
CA HIS A 541 -24.08 1.10 9.70
C HIS A 541 -23.18 1.79 8.68
N VAL A 542 -22.09 1.12 8.31
CA VAL A 542 -21.21 1.62 7.25
C VAL A 542 -21.91 1.55 5.88
N ASN A 543 -22.82 0.58 5.67
CA ASN A 543 -23.58 0.38 4.43
C ASN A 543 -22.70 0.30 3.18
N ASP A 544 -21.55 -0.37 3.29
CA ASP A 544 -20.59 -0.54 2.21
C ASP A 544 -19.95 -1.94 2.31
N TRP A 545 -19.33 -2.38 1.22
CA TRP A 545 -18.46 -3.55 1.22
C TRP A 545 -17.18 -3.22 1.95
N VAL A 546 -16.85 -4.00 2.98
CA VAL A 546 -15.73 -3.71 3.87
C VAL A 546 -14.93 -4.96 4.20
N ILE A 547 -13.69 -4.73 4.60
CA ILE A 547 -12.83 -5.71 5.23
C ILE A 547 -12.34 -5.14 6.57
N THR A 548 -12.37 -5.97 7.61
CA THR A 548 -12.01 -5.56 8.97
C THR A 548 -10.74 -6.27 9.38
N VAL A 549 -9.76 -5.49 9.82
CA VAL A 549 -8.53 -5.99 10.43
C VAL A 549 -8.56 -5.74 11.93
N ALA A 550 -8.16 -6.74 12.71
CA ALA A 550 -8.32 -6.74 14.15
C ALA A 550 -7.03 -7.18 14.85
N ALA A 551 -6.64 -6.47 15.91
CA ALA A 551 -5.45 -6.74 16.71
C ALA A 551 -5.82 -6.90 18.20
N PRO A 552 -5.38 -7.97 18.88
CA PRO A 552 -5.67 -8.19 20.29
C PRO A 552 -4.80 -7.29 21.20
N PHE A 553 -5.29 -6.93 22.37
CA PHE A 553 -4.50 -6.24 23.39
C PHE A 553 -4.66 -6.86 24.77
N PHE A 554 -3.65 -6.64 25.63
CA PHE A 554 -3.44 -7.43 26.84
C PHE A 554 -3.13 -6.57 28.06
N GLY A 555 -3.51 -7.05 29.24
CA GLY A 555 -3.21 -6.42 30.52
C GLY A 555 -2.99 -7.43 31.61
N TYR A 556 -2.58 -6.98 32.78
CA TYR A 556 -2.46 -7.84 33.95
C TYR A 556 -3.77 -7.89 34.71
N SER A 557 -4.13 -9.09 35.17
CA SER A 557 -5.16 -9.28 36.20
C SER A 557 -4.63 -8.81 37.57
N GLU A 558 -5.52 -8.73 38.56
CA GLU A 558 -5.13 -8.47 39.96
C GLU A 558 -4.14 -9.51 40.49
N GLN A 559 -4.19 -10.74 39.96
CA GLN A 559 -3.31 -11.86 40.29
C GLN A 559 -1.98 -11.84 39.50
N ARG A 560 -1.71 -10.75 38.76
CA ARG A 560 -0.52 -10.56 37.89
C ARG A 560 -0.35 -11.61 36.80
N SER A 561 -1.43 -12.26 36.38
CA SER A 561 -1.44 -13.08 35.16
C SER A 561 -1.76 -12.20 33.95
N LEU A 562 -1.04 -12.40 32.84
CA LEU A 562 -1.32 -11.70 31.59
C LEU A 562 -2.62 -12.24 30.99
N GLN A 563 -3.59 -11.37 30.78
CA GLN A 563 -4.91 -11.72 30.26
C GLN A 563 -5.24 -10.92 28.98
N PHE A 564 -6.02 -11.56 28.12
CA PHE A 564 -6.66 -10.91 26.99
C PHE A 564 -7.69 -9.89 27.52
N LEU A 565 -7.57 -8.63 27.09
CA LEU A 565 -8.51 -7.57 27.48
C LEU A 565 -9.51 -7.20 26.38
N GLY A 566 -9.18 -7.49 25.12
CA GLY A 566 -10.02 -7.09 24.01
C GLY A 566 -9.27 -7.01 22.68
N VAL A 567 -9.92 -6.36 21.72
CA VAL A 567 -9.46 -6.22 20.34
C VAL A 567 -9.63 -4.79 19.87
N THR A 568 -8.65 -4.24 19.17
CA THR A 568 -8.80 -3.03 18.37
C THR A 568 -9.09 -3.43 16.93
N ALA A 569 -10.11 -2.86 16.29
CA ALA A 569 -10.43 -3.14 14.91
C ALA A 569 -10.46 -1.87 14.05
N VAL A 570 -10.03 -2.01 12.80
CA VAL A 570 -10.11 -0.99 11.75
C VAL A 570 -10.78 -1.63 10.55
N THR A 571 -11.76 -0.92 10.01
CA THR A 571 -12.57 -1.36 8.87
C THR A 571 -12.31 -0.44 7.70
N VAL A 572 -11.89 -1.04 6.58
CA VAL A 572 -11.54 -0.36 5.33
C VAL A 572 -12.53 -0.77 4.25
N ARG A 573 -12.82 0.13 3.32
CA ARG A 573 -13.70 -0.17 2.18
C ARG A 573 -13.02 -1.17 1.23
N LEU A 574 -13.81 -2.10 0.70
CA LEU A 574 -13.34 -3.08 -0.26
C LEU A 574 -13.08 -2.46 -1.65
N ASP A 575 -13.75 -1.35 -2.00
CA ASP A 575 -13.52 -0.64 -3.28
C ASP A 575 -12.10 -0.06 -3.40
N LYS A 576 -11.37 0.07 -2.28
CA LYS A 576 -9.98 0.51 -2.24
C LYS A 576 -8.98 -0.65 -2.34
N LEU A 577 -9.45 -1.89 -2.39
CA LEU A 577 -8.58 -3.05 -2.51
C LEU A 577 -8.28 -3.30 -3.98
N ASP A 578 -7.00 -3.18 -4.34
CA ASP A 578 -6.55 -3.55 -5.68
C ASP A 578 -6.62 -5.07 -5.88
N ILE A 579 -7.28 -5.48 -6.95
CA ILE A 579 -7.48 -6.89 -7.28
C ILE A 579 -6.30 -7.39 -8.12
N ASN A 580 -5.79 -8.58 -7.77
CA ASN A 580 -4.76 -9.27 -8.54
C ASN A 580 -5.39 -10.27 -9.53
N GLN A 581 -5.43 -9.90 -10.81
CA GLN A 581 -6.02 -10.73 -11.88
C GLN A 581 -5.01 -11.60 -12.63
N CYS A 582 -3.76 -11.55 -12.19
CA CYS A 582 -2.60 -12.09 -12.87
C CYS A 582 -2.57 -13.62 -12.75
N PRO A 583 -1.85 -14.32 -13.64
CA PRO A 583 -1.59 -15.73 -13.45
C PRO A 583 -0.85 -15.98 -12.15
N GLY A 584 -1.39 -16.89 -11.34
CA GLY A 584 -0.90 -17.17 -10.00
C GLY A 584 -0.75 -18.66 -9.75
N ASN A 585 -0.05 -19.01 -8.68
CA ASN A 585 0.15 -20.40 -8.33
C ASN A 585 -1.16 -21.07 -7.92
N PHE A 586 -1.25 -22.40 -8.07
CA PHE A 586 -2.48 -23.12 -7.71
C PHE A 586 -2.80 -23.01 -6.20
N TYR A 587 -1.76 -22.96 -5.35
CA TYR A 587 -1.87 -22.90 -3.88
C TYR A 587 -2.18 -21.49 -3.34
N GLU A 588 -2.07 -20.45 -4.16
CA GLU A 588 -2.43 -19.08 -3.76
C GLU A 588 -3.95 -18.93 -3.79
N ALA A 589 -4.53 -18.61 -2.63
CA ALA A 589 -5.96 -18.43 -2.44
C ALA A 589 -6.44 -17.05 -2.95
N ASN A 590 -6.33 -16.83 -4.25
CA ASN A 590 -6.76 -15.61 -4.94
C ASN A 590 -7.94 -15.93 -5.88
N TYR A 591 -9.09 -15.31 -5.63
CA TYR A 591 -10.31 -15.54 -6.41
C TYR A 591 -10.16 -15.07 -7.87
N PHE A 592 -9.37 -14.02 -8.08
CA PHE A 592 -9.26 -13.32 -9.35
C PHE A 592 -8.09 -13.79 -10.22
N LYS A 593 -7.26 -14.73 -9.74
CA LYS A 593 -6.12 -15.24 -10.52
C LYS A 593 -6.54 -15.83 -11.86
N ASN A 594 -5.66 -15.73 -12.86
CA ASN A 594 -5.88 -16.20 -14.24
C ASN A 594 -7.08 -15.55 -14.97
N SER A 595 -7.66 -14.45 -14.45
CA SER A 595 -8.83 -13.80 -15.07
C SER A 595 -8.46 -12.71 -16.07
N ALA A 596 -7.21 -12.24 -16.14
CA ALA A 596 -6.80 -11.16 -17.05
C ALA A 596 -6.86 -11.58 -18.53
N PRO A 597 -7.72 -10.99 -19.40
CA PRO A 597 -7.79 -11.26 -20.84
C PRO A 597 -6.60 -10.69 -21.63
N CYS A 598 -5.39 -10.81 -21.12
CA CYS A 598 -4.17 -10.51 -21.86
C CYS A 598 -3.77 -11.70 -22.73
N HIS A 599 -3.15 -11.42 -23.88
CA HIS A 599 -2.44 -12.47 -24.60
C HIS A 599 -1.25 -13.01 -23.81
N PHE A 600 -0.61 -12.19 -22.95
CA PHE A 600 0.48 -12.58 -22.07
C PHE A 600 0.48 -11.77 -20.76
N GLU A 601 1.13 -12.28 -19.72
CA GLU A 601 1.07 -11.85 -18.31
C GLU A 601 1.21 -10.34 -18.05
N SER A 602 0.63 -9.93 -16.93
CA SER A 602 0.43 -8.55 -16.50
C SER A 602 0.44 -8.45 -14.98
N SER A 603 0.75 -7.28 -14.39
CA SER A 603 0.64 -7.01 -12.93
C SER A 603 -0.30 -5.82 -12.63
N TYR A 604 -0.93 -5.86 -11.43
CA TYR A 604 -1.97 -5.03 -10.78
C TYR A 604 -2.76 -3.97 -11.58
N ASN A 605 -4.09 -3.99 -11.47
CA ASN A 605 -5.04 -3.41 -12.44
C ASN A 605 -4.61 -3.79 -13.87
N TYR A 606 -4.53 -5.10 -14.03
CA TYR A 606 -3.55 -5.84 -14.81
C TYR A 606 -3.05 -5.11 -16.09
N LYS A 607 -1.76 -4.78 -16.12
CA LYS A 607 -1.08 -4.20 -17.30
C LYS A 607 -0.55 -5.28 -18.24
N CYS A 608 -1.10 -5.47 -19.44
CA CYS A 608 -0.57 -6.48 -20.37
C CYS A 608 0.76 -6.03 -20.99
N GLU A 609 1.86 -6.68 -20.58
CA GLU A 609 3.19 -6.47 -21.13
C GLU A 609 3.56 -7.53 -22.17
N CYS A 610 4.46 -7.17 -23.08
CA CYS A 610 4.95 -8.09 -24.09
C CYS A 610 6.06 -8.97 -23.50
N ARG A 611 5.94 -10.28 -23.72
CA ARG A 611 6.96 -11.27 -23.35
C ARG A 611 8.23 -11.10 -24.16
N GLN A 612 9.30 -11.76 -23.68
CA GLN A 612 10.56 -11.85 -24.38
C GLN A 612 10.38 -12.30 -25.85
N GLY A 613 11.05 -11.60 -26.77
CA GLY A 613 10.93 -11.83 -28.22
C GLY A 613 9.73 -11.16 -28.88
N PHE A 614 8.83 -10.53 -28.12
CA PHE A 614 7.71 -9.75 -28.64
C PHE A 614 7.90 -8.26 -28.34
N GLU A 615 7.30 -7.40 -29.16
CA GLU A 615 7.34 -5.95 -28.99
C GLU A 615 5.94 -5.34 -28.88
N TYR A 616 5.89 -4.19 -28.21
CA TYR A 616 4.72 -3.33 -28.21
C TYR A 616 4.60 -2.65 -29.58
N PRO A 617 3.48 -2.82 -30.32
CA PRO A 617 3.40 -2.44 -31.74
C PRO A 617 3.15 -0.95 -31.99
N TYR A 618 2.84 -0.17 -30.96
CA TYR A 618 2.47 1.25 -31.10
C TYR A 618 3.59 2.18 -30.62
N ASN A 619 3.77 3.31 -31.30
CA ASN A 619 4.76 4.32 -30.93
C ASN A 619 4.14 5.34 -29.97
N ASP A 620 3.74 4.88 -28.79
CA ASP A 620 3.21 5.75 -27.74
C ASP A 620 4.39 6.23 -26.86
N ILE A 621 4.61 7.54 -26.82
CA ILE A 621 5.79 8.17 -26.19
C ILE A 621 5.89 7.85 -24.67
N SER A 622 4.78 7.45 -24.04
CA SER A 622 4.69 7.27 -22.59
C SER A 622 4.14 5.90 -22.15
N ILE A 623 3.83 4.98 -23.07
CA ILE A 623 3.15 3.70 -22.73
C ILE A 623 3.71 2.57 -23.61
N TRP A 624 4.17 1.49 -22.98
CA TRP A 624 4.74 0.29 -23.65
C TRP A 624 3.98 -0.99 -23.26
N PHE A 625 2.68 -0.85 -23.00
CA PHE A 625 1.81 -1.90 -22.49
C PHE A 625 0.35 -1.62 -22.82
N PHE A 626 -0.49 -2.65 -22.75
CA PHE A 626 -1.94 -2.46 -22.84
C PHE A 626 -2.54 -2.33 -21.45
N ALA A 627 -3.24 -1.23 -21.18
CA ALA A 627 -3.94 -1.04 -19.92
C ALA A 627 -5.09 -2.06 -19.77
N GLY A 628 -5.11 -2.81 -18.68
CA GLY A 628 -6.07 -3.89 -18.44
C GLY A 628 -7.51 -3.46 -18.56
N GLY A 629 -7.87 -2.28 -18.03
CA GLY A 629 -9.24 -1.76 -18.18
C GLY A 629 -9.69 -1.65 -19.64
N THR A 630 -8.79 -1.27 -20.55
CA THR A 630 -9.09 -1.20 -21.99
C THR A 630 -9.17 -2.60 -22.59
N VAL A 631 -8.25 -3.50 -22.22
CA VAL A 631 -8.22 -4.88 -22.71
C VAL A 631 -9.47 -5.64 -22.30
N SER A 632 -9.86 -5.58 -21.02
CA SER A 632 -11.12 -6.13 -20.48
C SER A 632 -12.33 -5.60 -21.24
N SER A 633 -12.44 -4.27 -21.37
CA SER A 633 -13.58 -3.65 -22.03
C SER A 633 -13.71 -4.07 -23.49
N GLN A 634 -12.59 -4.12 -24.23
CA GLN A 634 -12.60 -4.60 -25.62
C GLN A 634 -12.91 -6.09 -25.71
N TYR A 635 -12.45 -6.90 -24.76
CA TYR A 635 -12.77 -8.33 -24.68
C TYR A 635 -14.26 -8.58 -24.42
N GLU A 636 -14.87 -7.86 -23.48
CA GLU A 636 -16.32 -7.94 -23.21
C GLU A 636 -17.15 -7.53 -24.43
N ARG A 637 -16.73 -6.48 -25.16
CA ARG A 637 -17.35 -6.11 -26.44
C ARG A 637 -17.21 -7.21 -27.48
N ALA A 638 -16.07 -7.87 -27.54
CA ALA A 638 -15.84 -9.01 -28.41
C ALA A 638 -16.77 -10.19 -28.06
N GLN A 639 -17.00 -10.46 -26.77
CA GLN A 639 -17.97 -11.48 -26.34
C GLN A 639 -19.42 -11.13 -26.70
N ARG A 640 -19.76 -9.83 -26.71
CA ARG A 640 -21.09 -9.33 -27.10
C ARG A 640 -21.29 -9.18 -28.61
N ASN A 641 -20.33 -9.59 -29.44
CA ASN A 641 -20.32 -9.35 -30.89
C ASN A 641 -20.46 -7.86 -31.28
N GLU A 642 -20.02 -6.95 -30.40
CA GLU A 642 -19.97 -5.51 -30.69
C GLU A 642 -18.68 -5.15 -31.44
N THR A 643 -18.67 -4.01 -32.12
CA THR A 643 -17.44 -3.51 -32.76
C THR A 643 -16.35 -3.28 -31.72
N ASN A 644 -15.23 -3.97 -31.88
CA ASN A 644 -14.10 -3.97 -30.95
C ASN A 644 -12.77 -4.06 -31.71
N TYR A 645 -11.71 -3.64 -31.05
CA TYR A 645 -10.33 -3.76 -31.55
C TYR A 645 -9.48 -4.66 -30.65
N TYR A 646 -10.11 -5.59 -29.92
CA TYR A 646 -9.41 -6.51 -29.01
C TYR A 646 -8.32 -7.31 -29.72
N ARG A 647 -8.55 -7.71 -30.98
CA ARG A 647 -7.54 -8.42 -31.79
C ARG A 647 -6.27 -7.60 -32.06
N MET A 648 -6.34 -6.26 -31.96
CA MET A 648 -5.20 -5.37 -32.13
C MET A 648 -4.41 -5.16 -30.81
N LEU A 649 -5.00 -5.50 -29.67
CA LEU A 649 -4.36 -5.44 -28.34
C LEU A 649 -3.49 -6.69 -28.10
N LYS A 650 -2.58 -6.96 -29.04
CA LYS A 650 -1.63 -8.07 -28.99
C LYS A 650 -0.24 -7.57 -29.32
N CYS A 651 0.76 -8.21 -28.71
CA CYS A 651 2.16 -7.93 -29.02
C CYS A 651 2.53 -8.47 -30.40
N ARG A 652 3.47 -7.80 -31.06
CA ARG A 652 4.02 -8.25 -32.36
C ARG A 652 5.23 -9.14 -32.11
N GLU A 653 5.41 -10.16 -32.95
CA GLU A 653 6.65 -10.94 -32.95
C GLU A 653 7.82 -10.06 -33.41
N GLY A 654 8.85 -9.95 -32.57
CA GLY A 654 10.06 -9.21 -32.91
C GLY A 654 10.88 -10.03 -33.90
N ALA A 655 10.83 -9.68 -35.19
CA ALA A 655 11.74 -10.26 -36.17
C ALA A 655 13.15 -9.76 -35.87
N GLY A 656 14.01 -10.64 -35.36
CA GLY A 656 15.44 -10.37 -35.31
C GLY A 656 15.98 -10.22 -36.73
N SER A 657 16.89 -9.28 -36.92
CA SER A 657 17.75 -9.21 -38.10
C SER A 657 18.74 -10.39 -38.10
N THR A 658 18.23 -11.62 -38.21
CA THR A 658 19.02 -12.65 -38.84
C THR A 658 19.06 -12.26 -40.31
N LEU A 659 20.14 -11.61 -40.73
CA LEU A 659 20.60 -11.65 -42.11
C LEU A 659 20.74 -13.14 -42.46
N LEU A 660 19.64 -13.78 -42.84
CA LEU A 660 19.71 -15.01 -43.62
C LEU A 660 20.44 -14.56 -44.89
N PRO A 661 21.67 -15.03 -45.13
CA PRO A 661 22.41 -14.64 -46.33
C PRO A 661 21.48 -14.93 -47.50
N SER A 662 21.19 -13.88 -48.27
CA SER A 662 20.39 -14.05 -49.49
C SER A 662 21.06 -15.15 -50.31
N ARG A 663 20.27 -15.97 -51.02
CA ARG A 663 20.83 -17.07 -51.85
C ARG A 663 21.95 -16.59 -52.79
N GLY A 664 21.95 -15.31 -53.17
CA GLY A 664 23.02 -14.67 -53.93
C GLY A 664 24.35 -14.53 -53.17
N SER A 665 24.33 -14.28 -51.87
CA SER A 665 25.53 -14.13 -51.02
C SER A 665 26.29 -15.46 -50.88
N ILE A 666 25.55 -16.57 -50.78
CA ILE A 666 26.11 -17.94 -50.74
C ILE A 666 26.70 -18.32 -52.11
N LEU A 667 26.03 -17.94 -53.20
CA LEU A 667 26.52 -18.17 -54.57
C LEU A 667 27.81 -17.39 -54.86
N VAL A 668 27.91 -16.14 -54.43
CA VAL A 668 29.13 -15.33 -54.59
C VAL A 668 30.28 -15.91 -53.77
N ALA A 669 30.04 -16.36 -52.53
CA ALA A 669 31.07 -17.00 -51.71
C ALA A 669 31.55 -18.34 -52.32
N MET A 670 30.65 -19.13 -52.92
CA MET A 670 31.03 -20.35 -53.64
C MET A 670 31.81 -20.05 -54.93
N LEU A 671 31.40 -19.04 -55.71
CA LEU A 671 32.11 -18.63 -56.93
C LEU A 671 33.51 -18.09 -56.62
N VAL A 672 33.65 -17.29 -55.56
CA VAL A 672 34.96 -16.82 -55.09
C VAL A 672 35.81 -17.98 -54.58
N GLY A 673 35.22 -18.95 -53.87
CA GLY A 673 35.92 -20.17 -53.45
C GLY A 673 36.44 -21.01 -54.63
N VAL A 674 35.67 -21.13 -55.71
CA VAL A 674 36.08 -21.84 -56.93
C VAL A 674 37.17 -21.08 -57.70
N LEU A 675 37.07 -19.74 -57.76
CA LEU A 675 38.11 -18.90 -58.38
C LEU A 675 39.43 -18.95 -57.61
N VAL A 676 39.39 -18.93 -56.27
CA VAL A 676 40.58 -19.05 -55.42
C VAL A 676 41.19 -20.45 -55.49
N ALA A 677 40.37 -21.50 -55.61
CA ALA A 677 40.86 -22.87 -55.78
C ALA A 677 41.55 -23.08 -57.15
N ASN A 678 41.11 -22.38 -58.20
CA ASN A 678 41.74 -22.44 -59.52
C ASN A 678 43.04 -21.63 -59.59
N LEU A 679 43.16 -20.52 -58.84
CA LEU A 679 44.41 -19.73 -58.75
C LEU A 679 45.52 -20.39 -57.90
N SER A 680 45.19 -21.46 -57.16
CA SER A 680 46.14 -22.24 -56.35
C SER A 680 46.74 -23.44 -57.12
N ARG A 681 46.33 -23.63 -58.39
CA ARG A 681 46.71 -24.78 -59.22
C ARG A 681 47.61 -24.45 -60.41
N ASP A 682 48.07 -23.21 -60.54
CA ASP A 682 49.08 -22.77 -61.50
C ASP A 682 50.38 -22.35 -60.81
#